data_AF-W9QT25-F1
#
_entry.id   AF-W9QT25-F1
#
_cell.length_a   1.000
_cell.length_b   1.000
_cell.length_c   1.000
_cell.angle_alpha   90.00
_cell.angle_beta   90.00
_cell.angle_gamma   90.00
#
_symmetry.space_group_name_H-M   'P 1'
#
loop_
_entity.id
_entity.type
_entity.pdbx_description
1 polymer ?
#
loop_
_entity_poly.entity_id
_entity_poly.type
_entity_poly.pdbx_seq_one_letter_code
_entity_poly.pdbx_strand_id
1 'polypeptide(L)'
;MAMKMLMTLQTIALILSHLPLISPINLSYPAVFNFGDSNSDTGGITAGIAFPVGQPNGETYFLRPSGRFCDGRLIIDLLMDSMGLPFLNPYLDSVGAPSFQKGCNFATGGSTILPANEASLSPFSFGIQVSEFVRFRARVLQLLAKDKRLSKSLPSESYFKQGLYTFDMGQNDLDGAFYSKSEDQVVALIPSIISEFETGLKRLYDEGARNFWIHNMGPLGCLPRIIAKFGKDPSKLNQFGCVTSHNNLATAFNTQLRDLSVKFRGQFSEANVTLVDIFSIKSNLIANYSQYGFKQPIAACCGYGGLPLNFDNRIACGETKTLNGTSVTATPCNDTSEYVNWDGNHYTEAANKYAKNFQRIGFCERNYLGNTQAANLSDTRTIAACNCHAPPSSTFPALYLLGRSSGRDAELLKSVTRVNQLKELAQLLDAECILPLVVAISGRVGSETPINCEFSGLRGVIVEETAEQHFLKHNDSGSWIQDSALMLSMSKEVPWYLDDGSGRAYVVGARGATGFVLPVASEVFEESGRSLVRGTLDYLQGLKMLGVKRIERVLPTGTSLTIVGEVCCSVIRNSSSSSSSDIGKRKGSWLPAAKDDVGTVRIQRPHKGPFYISPKSIDQLITNLGKWARWYKYASVGLTAFGVYLIAKHAVQYIMERRRRWELQKRVLAAAAKRSGNDEEGSNDITESGLDSSKKDRLMPDLCVICLEQEYNAVFVPCGHMCCCTTCSSQLTNCPLCRRRIEQIVKTFRH
;
A
#
# COMPACT_ATOMS: atom_id res chain seq x y z
N MET A 1 10.36 32.89 -36.01
CA MET A 1 10.71 31.91 -34.95
C MET A 1 10.17 32.31 -33.57
N ALA A 2 10.34 33.56 -33.12
CA ALA A 2 9.88 34.02 -31.80
C ALA A 2 8.38 33.80 -31.53
N MET A 3 7.51 34.03 -32.53
CA MET A 3 6.05 33.86 -32.37
C MET A 3 5.63 32.39 -32.20
N LYS A 4 6.34 31.45 -32.86
CA LYS A 4 6.14 30.01 -32.64
C LYS A 4 6.57 29.61 -31.23
N MET A 5 7.71 30.13 -30.75
CA MET A 5 8.22 29.86 -29.40
C MET A 5 7.27 30.37 -28.29
N LEU A 6 6.65 31.54 -28.50
CA LEU A 6 5.68 32.12 -27.58
C LEU A 6 4.38 31.29 -27.52
N MET A 7 3.88 30.83 -28.67
CA MET A 7 2.71 29.95 -28.73
C MET A 7 2.99 28.57 -28.11
N THR A 8 4.19 28.01 -28.26
CA THR A 8 4.59 26.77 -27.59
C THR A 8 4.67 26.94 -26.08
N LEU A 9 5.19 28.07 -25.59
CA LEU A 9 5.26 28.36 -24.15
C LEU A 9 3.87 28.57 -23.54
N GLN A 10 2.95 29.24 -24.26
CA GLN A 10 1.56 29.42 -23.83
C GLN A 10 0.78 28.10 -23.81
N THR A 11 1.00 27.22 -24.79
CA THR A 11 0.39 25.87 -24.78
C THR A 11 0.98 24.99 -23.68
N ILE A 12 2.28 25.05 -23.43
CA ILE A 12 2.90 24.34 -22.29
C ILE A 12 2.37 24.87 -20.95
N ALA A 13 2.19 26.19 -20.80
CA ALA A 13 1.62 26.79 -19.60
C ALA A 13 0.15 26.40 -19.40
N LEU A 14 -0.65 26.37 -20.47
CA LEU A 14 -2.04 25.86 -20.41
C LEU A 14 -2.10 24.37 -20.03
N ILE A 15 -1.21 23.55 -20.60
CA ILE A 15 -1.12 22.12 -20.28
C ILE A 15 -0.66 21.92 -18.83
N LEU A 16 0.29 22.73 -18.33
CA LEU A 16 0.74 22.70 -16.94
C LEU A 16 -0.32 23.21 -15.96
N SER A 17 -1.18 24.15 -16.35
CA SER A 17 -2.31 24.61 -15.53
C SER A 17 -3.49 23.64 -15.52
N HIS A 18 -3.53 22.68 -16.45
CA HIS A 18 -4.53 21.61 -16.51
C HIS A 18 -3.97 20.23 -16.10
N LEU A 19 -2.68 20.13 -15.75
CA LEU A 19 -2.16 18.96 -15.06
C LEU A 19 -2.73 19.00 -13.64
N PRO A 20 -3.46 17.96 -13.20
CA PRO A 20 -3.94 17.90 -11.82
C PRO A 20 -2.73 18.02 -10.89
N LEU A 21 -2.81 18.95 -9.92
CA LEU A 21 -1.87 19.01 -8.82
C LEU A 21 -1.97 17.65 -8.10
N ILE A 22 -1.06 16.73 -8.38
CA ILE A 22 -0.94 15.49 -7.60
C ILE A 22 -0.37 15.92 -6.25
N SER A 23 -1.26 16.26 -5.32
CA SER A 23 -0.89 16.42 -3.92
C SER A 23 -0.30 15.09 -3.43
N PRO A 24 0.88 15.09 -2.78
CA PRO A 24 1.38 13.88 -2.14
C PRO A 24 0.33 13.39 -1.16
N ILE A 25 -0.04 12.11 -1.26
CA ILE A 25 -1.04 11.51 -0.40
C ILE A 25 -0.46 11.45 1.00
N ASN A 26 -0.99 12.30 1.88
CA ASN A 26 -0.45 12.47 3.20
C ASN A 26 -1.13 11.45 4.13
N LEU A 27 -0.63 10.21 4.14
CA LEU A 27 -0.93 9.24 5.20
C LEU A 27 -0.22 9.70 6.48
N SER A 28 -0.65 10.83 7.03
CA SER A 28 0.00 11.54 8.13
C SER A 28 -0.94 11.59 9.32
N TYR A 29 -0.78 10.62 10.21
CA TYR A 29 -1.43 10.59 11.50
C TYR A 29 -0.39 10.79 12.60
N PRO A 30 -0.69 11.55 13.65
CA PRO A 30 0.28 11.82 14.71
C PRO A 30 0.51 10.61 15.64
N ALA A 31 -0.45 9.69 15.70
CA ALA A 31 -0.40 8.43 16.44
C ALA A 31 -1.33 7.37 15.82
N VAL A 32 -1.07 6.10 16.12
CA VAL A 32 -1.89 4.96 15.70
C VAL A 32 -2.29 4.11 16.91
N PHE A 33 -3.57 3.78 17.03
CA PHE A 33 -4.11 2.89 18.06
C PHE A 33 -4.67 1.64 17.37
N ASN A 34 -4.00 0.50 17.55
CA ASN A 34 -4.35 -0.73 16.84
C ASN A 34 -5.13 -1.70 17.72
N PHE A 35 -6.18 -2.29 17.16
CA PHE A 35 -7.00 -3.33 17.76
C PHE A 35 -7.04 -4.52 16.80
N GLY A 36 -7.06 -5.74 17.30
CA GLY A 36 -7.02 -6.88 16.40
C GLY A 36 -6.69 -8.21 17.05
N ASP A 37 -6.36 -9.16 16.18
CA ASP A 37 -5.87 -10.47 16.55
C ASP A 37 -4.38 -10.67 16.19
N SER A 38 -3.96 -11.92 15.97
CA SER A 38 -2.58 -12.28 15.65
C SER A 38 -2.06 -11.66 14.35
N ASN A 39 -2.93 -11.25 13.42
CA ASN A 39 -2.52 -10.57 12.18
C ASN A 39 -1.92 -9.18 12.43
N SER A 40 -2.19 -8.58 13.59
CA SER A 40 -1.66 -7.27 13.98
C SER A 40 -1.05 -7.24 15.38
N ASP A 41 -0.87 -8.40 16.04
CA ASP A 41 -0.28 -8.53 17.36
C ASP A 41 1.24 -8.29 17.35
N THR A 42 1.70 -7.26 18.05
CA THR A 42 3.12 -6.90 18.17
C THR A 42 3.80 -7.45 19.44
N GLY A 43 3.21 -8.44 20.10
CA GLY A 43 3.70 -9.09 21.32
C GLY A 43 2.74 -9.02 22.52
N GLY A 44 1.50 -8.57 22.32
CA GLY A 44 0.46 -8.46 23.33
C GLY A 44 0.10 -9.81 23.97
N ILE A 45 -0.09 -10.89 23.18
CA ILE A 45 -0.40 -12.20 23.76
C ILE A 45 0.78 -12.79 24.57
N THR A 46 2.01 -12.56 24.11
CA THR A 46 3.23 -12.98 24.83
C THR A 46 3.37 -12.22 26.13
N ALA A 47 3.13 -10.90 26.14
CA ALA A 47 3.17 -10.10 27.36
C ALA A 47 2.01 -10.41 28.32
N GLY A 48 0.81 -10.67 27.79
CA GLY A 48 -0.41 -10.84 28.57
C GLY A 48 -0.52 -12.18 29.30
N ILE A 49 -0.15 -13.28 28.63
CA ILE A 49 -0.32 -14.64 29.17
C ILE A 49 0.91 -15.53 28.99
N ALA A 50 2.08 -14.94 28.69
CA ALA A 50 3.31 -15.68 28.42
C ALA A 50 3.18 -16.71 27.28
N PHE A 51 2.33 -16.43 26.28
CA PHE A 51 2.16 -17.33 25.14
C PHE A 51 3.48 -17.45 24.36
N PRO A 52 3.97 -18.68 24.11
CA PRO A 52 5.31 -18.91 23.56
C PRO A 52 5.34 -18.61 22.06
N VAL A 53 5.66 -17.37 21.69
CA VAL A 53 6.00 -16.99 20.31
C VAL A 53 7.51 -16.97 20.17
N GLY A 54 8.09 -18.16 19.98
CA GLY A 54 9.54 -18.38 19.87
C GLY A 54 10.09 -18.26 18.45
N GLN A 55 11.37 -18.60 18.29
CA GLN A 55 11.99 -18.78 16.96
C GLN A 55 11.21 -19.86 16.18
N PRO A 56 11.04 -19.73 14.85
CA PRO A 56 11.68 -18.76 13.94
C PRO A 56 10.92 -17.44 13.73
N ASN A 57 9.90 -17.13 14.51
CA ASN A 57 9.15 -15.88 14.32
C ASN A 57 10.05 -14.63 14.48
N GLY A 58 9.97 -13.69 13.54
CA GLY A 58 10.79 -12.48 13.50
C GLY A 58 12.19 -12.64 12.88
N GLU A 59 12.55 -13.82 12.36
CA GLU A 59 13.86 -14.10 11.77
C GLU A 59 14.29 -13.20 10.60
N THR A 60 13.38 -12.67 9.79
CA THR A 60 13.75 -11.92 8.57
C THR A 60 14.02 -10.44 8.79
N TYR A 61 13.42 -9.82 9.82
CA TYR A 61 13.60 -8.39 10.11
C TYR A 61 14.13 -8.11 11.51
N PHE A 62 13.54 -8.75 12.53
CA PHE A 62 13.93 -8.52 13.92
C PHE A 62 15.17 -9.35 14.31
N LEU A 63 15.46 -10.41 13.56
CA LEU A 63 16.55 -11.37 13.78
C LEU A 63 16.48 -12.06 15.15
N ARG A 64 15.30 -12.05 15.77
CA ARG A 64 14.99 -12.63 17.08
C ARG A 64 13.47 -12.78 17.25
N PRO A 65 13.01 -13.63 18.20
CA PRO A 65 11.61 -13.68 18.60
C PRO A 65 11.09 -12.28 18.93
N SER A 66 10.05 -11.86 18.20
CA SER A 66 9.52 -10.50 18.26
C SER A 66 8.09 -10.42 18.80
N GLY A 67 7.52 -11.56 19.23
CA GLY A 67 6.13 -11.67 19.67
C GLY A 67 5.09 -11.59 18.53
N ARG A 68 5.53 -11.48 17.27
CA ARG A 68 4.67 -11.42 16.08
C ARG A 68 4.50 -12.81 15.47
N PHE A 69 3.31 -13.13 14.99
CA PHE A 69 3.03 -14.38 14.27
C PHE A 69 3.42 -14.27 12.79
N CYS A 70 4.71 -14.05 12.53
CA CYS A 70 5.26 -13.83 11.20
C CYS A 70 6.77 -14.09 11.22
N ASP A 71 7.36 -14.40 10.07
CA ASP A 71 8.83 -14.44 9.93
C ASP A 71 9.46 -13.05 10.12
N GLY A 72 8.68 -11.96 10.05
CA GLY A 72 9.18 -10.61 10.26
C GLY A 72 8.08 -9.61 10.61
N ARG A 73 7.93 -8.57 9.79
CA ARG A 73 6.98 -7.46 10.01
C ARG A 73 5.54 -7.81 9.62
N LEU A 74 4.60 -7.37 10.45
CA LEU A 74 3.16 -7.43 10.17
C LEU A 74 2.72 -6.27 9.27
N ILE A 75 1.49 -6.33 8.75
CA ILE A 75 0.90 -5.23 7.98
C ILE A 75 0.91 -3.92 8.80
N ILE A 76 0.60 -3.98 10.10
CA ILE A 76 0.62 -2.81 10.97
C ILE A 76 2.02 -2.19 11.10
N ASP A 77 3.07 -3.00 11.23
CA ASP A 77 4.46 -2.50 11.26
C ASP A 77 4.82 -1.79 9.94
N LEU A 78 4.42 -2.38 8.81
CA LEU A 78 4.67 -1.82 7.48
C LEU A 78 3.87 -0.53 7.21
N LEU A 79 2.69 -0.38 7.84
CA LEU A 79 1.92 0.85 7.83
C LEU A 79 2.62 1.93 8.67
N MET A 80 3.12 1.60 9.86
CA MET A 80 3.90 2.51 10.70
C MET A 80 5.16 3.00 9.96
N ASP A 81 5.91 2.09 9.32
CA ASP A 81 7.07 2.43 8.46
C ASP A 81 6.67 3.41 7.36
N SER A 82 5.51 3.20 6.73
CA SER A 82 5.03 4.06 5.65
C SER A 82 4.63 5.46 6.12
N MET A 83 4.27 5.62 7.39
CA MET A 83 4.00 6.92 8.03
C MET A 83 5.26 7.57 8.64
N GLY A 84 6.41 6.87 8.60
CA GLY A 84 7.63 7.31 9.28
C GLY A 84 7.51 7.32 10.81
N LEU A 85 6.65 6.45 11.36
CA LEU A 85 6.41 6.31 12.79
C LEU A 85 7.14 5.06 13.34
N PRO A 86 7.56 5.07 14.62
CA PRO A 86 8.13 3.88 15.25
C PRO A 86 7.07 2.78 15.38
N PHE A 87 7.49 1.51 15.39
CA PHE A 87 6.57 0.39 15.61
C PHE A 87 5.82 0.51 16.93
N LEU A 88 4.57 0.06 16.92
CA LEU A 88 3.71 0.12 18.08
C LEU A 88 4.20 -0.87 19.14
N ASN A 89 4.22 -0.39 20.38
CA ASN A 89 4.46 -1.24 21.54
C ASN A 89 3.13 -1.83 22.01
N PRO A 90 3.10 -3.12 22.41
CA PRO A 90 1.91 -3.75 22.94
C PRO A 90 1.53 -3.16 24.30
N TYR A 91 0.23 -2.96 24.53
CA TYR A 91 -0.31 -2.38 25.76
C TYR A 91 0.06 -3.18 27.02
N LEU A 92 0.10 -4.51 26.89
CA LEU A 92 0.31 -5.44 28.00
C LEU A 92 1.78 -5.60 28.42
N ASP A 93 2.72 -5.00 27.69
CA ASP A 93 4.14 -5.11 28.04
C ASP A 93 4.51 -4.19 29.20
N SER A 94 5.09 -4.79 30.24
CA SER A 94 5.27 -4.18 31.55
C SER A 94 6.71 -3.76 31.86
N VAL A 95 7.70 -4.31 31.13
CA VAL A 95 9.13 -4.12 31.43
C VAL A 95 9.87 -3.62 30.20
N GLY A 96 10.28 -2.35 30.24
CA GLY A 96 11.12 -1.72 29.20
C GLY A 96 11.00 -0.20 29.24
N ALA A 97 11.61 0.48 28.27
CA ALA A 97 11.31 1.88 27.97
C ALA A 97 10.40 2.01 26.73
N PRO A 98 9.22 1.34 26.66
CA PRO A 98 8.35 1.51 25.51
C PRO A 98 7.83 2.95 25.49
N SER A 99 8.14 3.65 24.40
CA SER A 99 7.51 4.93 24.13
C SER A 99 6.15 4.66 23.49
N PHE A 100 5.10 5.13 24.13
CA PHE A 100 3.75 5.15 23.55
C PHE A 100 3.44 6.49 22.88
N GLN A 101 4.44 7.36 22.69
CA GLN A 101 4.25 8.72 22.17
C GLN A 101 3.48 8.74 20.84
N LYS A 102 3.70 7.74 20.00
CA LYS A 102 3.10 7.59 18.67
C LYS A 102 1.99 6.56 18.62
N GLY A 103 1.45 6.17 19.76
CA GLY A 103 0.32 5.26 19.88
C GLY A 103 0.65 3.97 20.62
N CYS A 104 -0.28 3.01 20.55
CA CYS A 104 -0.25 1.77 21.30
C CYS A 104 -0.97 0.66 20.53
N ASN A 105 -0.55 -0.58 20.72
CA ASN A 105 -1.20 -1.76 20.14
C ASN A 105 -1.91 -2.58 21.21
N PHE A 106 -3.22 -2.74 21.07
CA PHE A 106 -4.08 -3.53 21.95
C PHE A 106 -4.41 -4.91 21.35
N ALA A 107 -3.99 -5.20 20.12
CA ALA A 107 -4.22 -6.50 19.50
C ALA A 107 -3.49 -7.62 20.24
N THR A 108 -4.16 -8.78 20.36
CA THR A 108 -3.54 -9.99 20.90
C THR A 108 -3.93 -11.22 20.09
N GLY A 109 -3.00 -12.15 19.89
CA GLY A 109 -3.20 -13.37 19.13
C GLY A 109 -4.36 -14.21 19.62
N GLY A 110 -5.20 -14.71 18.70
CA GLY A 110 -6.38 -15.52 19.01
C GLY A 110 -7.60 -14.75 19.51
N SER A 111 -7.56 -13.41 19.53
CA SER A 111 -8.68 -12.57 19.95
C SER A 111 -9.91 -12.72 19.07
N THR A 112 -11.07 -12.71 19.71
CA THR A 112 -12.40 -12.66 19.09
C THR A 112 -13.02 -11.28 19.24
N ILE A 113 -13.98 -10.95 18.37
CA ILE A 113 -14.85 -9.78 18.56
C ILE A 113 -15.82 -10.07 19.71
N LEU A 114 -16.45 -11.25 19.70
CA LEU A 114 -17.33 -11.68 20.77
C LEU A 114 -16.57 -11.85 22.09
N PRO A 115 -17.25 -11.69 23.25
CA PRO A 115 -16.65 -11.95 24.54
C PRO A 115 -16.02 -13.34 24.63
N ALA A 116 -14.81 -13.39 25.21
CA ALA A 116 -14.11 -14.64 25.42
C ALA A 116 -14.90 -15.56 26.37
N ASN A 117 -14.86 -16.85 26.08
CA ASN A 117 -15.41 -17.93 26.91
C ASN A 117 -14.33 -18.99 27.18
N GLU A 118 -14.69 -20.08 27.87
CA GLU A 118 -13.75 -21.15 28.24
C GLU A 118 -13.05 -21.82 27.05
N ALA A 119 -13.64 -21.76 25.85
CA ALA A 119 -13.05 -22.32 24.63
C ALA A 119 -12.16 -21.30 23.86
N SER A 120 -12.06 -20.06 24.34
CA SER A 120 -11.33 -19.00 23.66
C SER A 120 -9.82 -19.10 23.92
N LEU A 121 -9.02 -18.99 22.86
CA LEU A 121 -7.56 -19.02 22.93
C LEU A 121 -6.97 -17.76 23.59
N SER A 122 -7.68 -16.63 23.50
CA SER A 122 -7.30 -15.36 24.11
C SER A 122 -8.41 -14.87 25.04
N PRO A 123 -8.07 -14.38 26.25
CA PRO A 123 -9.02 -13.70 27.11
C PRO A 123 -9.30 -12.25 26.65
N PHE A 124 -8.49 -11.69 25.75
CA PHE A 124 -8.51 -10.27 25.37
C PHE A 124 -9.39 -10.02 24.14
N SER A 125 -10.68 -10.34 24.25
CA SER A 125 -11.70 -10.03 23.24
C SER A 125 -11.74 -8.52 22.89
N PHE A 126 -12.36 -8.16 21.77
CA PHE A 126 -12.44 -6.76 21.32
C PHE A 126 -12.96 -5.80 22.39
N GLY A 127 -14.02 -6.19 23.13
CA GLY A 127 -14.54 -5.38 24.23
C GLY A 127 -13.54 -5.14 25.36
N ILE A 128 -12.61 -6.08 25.60
CA ILE A 128 -11.49 -5.92 26.53
C ILE A 128 -10.45 -4.97 25.95
N GLN A 129 -10.03 -5.15 24.70
CA GLN A 129 -9.07 -4.25 24.03
C GLN A 129 -9.57 -2.79 24.01
N VAL A 130 -10.86 -2.57 23.77
CA VAL A 130 -11.49 -1.23 23.87
C VAL A 130 -11.41 -0.69 25.31
N SER A 131 -11.62 -1.53 26.31
CA SER A 131 -11.53 -1.13 27.73
C SER A 131 -10.10 -0.83 28.16
N GLU A 132 -9.12 -1.55 27.61
CA GLU A 132 -7.69 -1.24 27.75
C GLU A 132 -7.35 0.12 27.16
N PHE A 133 -7.86 0.45 25.97
CA PHE A 133 -7.70 1.78 25.37
C PHE A 133 -8.32 2.89 26.25
N VAL A 134 -9.55 2.71 26.73
CA VAL A 134 -10.23 3.68 27.62
C VAL A 134 -9.36 3.95 28.86
N ARG A 135 -8.86 2.88 29.50
CA ARG A 135 -7.96 2.98 30.65
C ARG A 135 -6.64 3.65 30.28
N PHE A 136 -6.04 3.27 29.17
CA PHE A 136 -4.79 3.83 28.66
C PHE A 136 -4.91 5.34 28.45
N ARG A 137 -5.94 5.78 27.73
CA ARG A 137 -6.24 7.20 27.48
C ARG A 137 -6.41 7.97 28.79
N ALA A 138 -7.28 7.50 29.68
CA ALA A 138 -7.50 8.14 30.97
C ALA A 138 -6.20 8.27 31.79
N ARG A 139 -5.38 7.22 31.81
CA ARG A 139 -4.10 7.21 32.52
C ARG A 139 -3.08 8.16 31.90
N VAL A 140 -2.98 8.20 30.57
CA VAL A 140 -2.10 9.13 29.85
C VAL A 140 -2.45 10.58 30.19
N LEU A 141 -3.73 10.96 30.10
CA LEU A 141 -4.17 12.32 30.40
C LEU A 141 -3.89 12.71 31.85
N GLN A 142 -4.15 11.79 32.79
CA GLN A 142 -3.83 12.00 34.20
C GLN A 142 -2.32 12.21 34.44
N LEU A 143 -1.46 11.45 33.75
CA LEU A 143 -0.01 11.56 33.89
C LEU A 143 0.52 12.86 33.26
N LEU A 144 0.03 13.24 32.08
CA LEU A 144 0.41 14.49 31.42
C LEU A 144 -0.01 15.74 32.20
N ALA A 145 -1.15 15.68 32.88
CA ALA A 145 -1.60 16.74 33.78
C ALA A 145 -0.65 16.92 34.98
N LYS A 146 0.00 15.84 35.44
CA LYS A 146 0.97 15.87 36.55
C LYS A 146 2.38 16.26 36.11
N ASP A 147 2.85 15.77 34.97
CA ASP A 147 4.18 16.06 34.44
C ASP A 147 4.16 16.19 32.91
N LYS A 148 4.25 17.43 32.44
CA LYS A 148 4.30 17.74 31.00
C LYS A 148 5.52 17.15 30.29
N ARG A 149 6.60 16.79 31.01
CA ARG A 149 7.80 16.16 30.40
C ARG A 149 7.49 14.77 29.84
N LEU A 150 6.42 14.12 30.32
CA LEU A 150 5.96 12.82 29.83
C LEU A 150 5.39 12.88 28.40
N SER A 151 5.18 14.07 27.82
CA SER A 151 4.82 14.21 26.40
C SER A 151 5.88 13.68 25.43
N LYS A 152 7.10 13.42 25.92
CA LYS A 152 8.17 12.76 25.17
C LYS A 152 7.95 11.26 25.00
N SER A 153 7.16 10.63 25.87
CA SER A 153 6.94 9.18 25.89
C SER A 153 5.46 8.78 25.80
N LEU A 154 4.53 9.71 25.99
CA LEU A 154 3.08 9.48 25.95
C LEU A 154 2.40 10.33 24.84
N PRO A 155 1.29 9.86 24.26
CA PRO A 155 0.54 10.61 23.25
C PRO A 155 0.04 11.94 23.82
N SER A 156 0.12 13.01 23.02
CA SER A 156 -0.56 14.27 23.39
C SER A 156 -2.07 14.08 23.37
N GLU A 157 -2.81 14.88 24.16
CA GLU A 157 -4.28 14.79 24.23
C GLU A 157 -4.95 14.89 22.85
N SER A 158 -4.46 15.78 21.99
CA SER A 158 -4.97 15.94 20.62
C SER A 158 -4.79 14.69 19.74
N TYR A 159 -3.83 13.82 20.06
CA TYR A 159 -3.55 12.61 19.28
C TYR A 159 -4.67 11.58 19.40
N PHE A 160 -5.46 11.59 20.48
CA PHE A 160 -6.62 10.70 20.58
C PHE A 160 -7.73 11.10 19.60
N LYS A 161 -7.89 12.39 19.28
CA LYS A 161 -8.83 12.83 18.23
C LYS A 161 -8.25 12.68 16.82
N GLN A 162 -6.97 13.00 16.65
CA GLN A 162 -6.30 13.03 15.35
C GLN A 162 -5.71 11.69 14.92
N GLY A 163 -5.59 10.73 15.83
CA GLY A 163 -4.95 9.44 15.57
C GLY A 163 -5.74 8.54 14.64
N LEU A 164 -5.05 7.54 14.09
CA LEU A 164 -5.63 6.47 13.29
C LEU A 164 -5.96 5.28 14.18
N TYR A 165 -7.16 4.74 14.04
CA TYR A 165 -7.64 3.56 14.77
C TYR A 165 -7.74 2.40 13.78
N THR A 166 -6.88 1.39 13.91
CA THR A 166 -6.81 0.27 12.97
C THR A 166 -7.43 -1.00 13.55
N PHE A 167 -8.10 -1.79 12.71
CA PHE A 167 -8.81 -3.02 13.10
C PHE A 167 -8.55 -4.16 12.11
N ASP A 168 -8.04 -5.29 12.60
CA ASP A 168 -7.93 -6.57 11.86
C ASP A 168 -8.33 -7.71 12.80
N MET A 169 -9.61 -8.09 12.79
CA MET A 169 -10.20 -9.10 13.69
C MET A 169 -11.54 -9.65 13.15
N GLY A 170 -12.04 -10.70 13.82
CA GLY A 170 -13.26 -11.42 13.48
C GLY A 170 -12.98 -12.80 12.90
N GLN A 171 -11.74 -13.07 12.45
CA GLN A 171 -11.35 -14.35 11.89
C GLN A 171 -11.55 -15.49 12.90
N ASN A 172 -11.11 -15.29 14.14
CA ASN A 172 -11.18 -16.32 15.18
C ASN A 172 -12.62 -16.67 15.60
N ASP A 173 -13.56 -15.72 15.52
CA ASP A 173 -14.98 -15.95 15.82
C ASP A 173 -15.59 -16.99 14.86
N LEU A 174 -15.31 -16.85 13.56
CA LEU A 174 -15.86 -17.73 12.52
C LEU A 174 -15.07 -19.03 12.42
N ASP A 175 -13.74 -18.94 12.44
CA ASP A 175 -12.84 -20.09 12.35
C ASP A 175 -13.09 -21.10 13.49
N GLY A 176 -13.13 -20.63 14.73
CA GLY A 176 -13.40 -21.49 15.89
C GLY A 176 -14.78 -22.17 15.80
N ALA A 177 -15.78 -21.47 15.26
CA ALA A 177 -17.14 -21.99 15.13
C ALA A 177 -17.24 -23.17 14.15
N PHE A 178 -16.48 -23.17 13.06
CA PHE A 178 -16.47 -24.26 12.06
C PHE A 178 -16.05 -25.63 12.62
N TYR A 179 -15.33 -25.67 13.74
CA TYR A 179 -14.92 -26.93 14.35
C TYR A 179 -16.06 -27.67 15.07
N SER A 180 -17.15 -26.98 15.40
CA SER A 180 -18.25 -27.54 16.22
C SER A 180 -19.64 -27.25 15.68
N LYS A 181 -19.78 -26.40 14.66
CA LYS A 181 -21.07 -25.96 14.10
C LYS A 181 -21.17 -26.22 12.59
N SER A 182 -22.40 -26.38 12.12
CA SER A 182 -22.71 -26.39 10.68
C SER A 182 -22.58 -25.00 10.05
N GLU A 183 -22.42 -24.92 8.73
CA GLU A 183 -22.28 -23.64 8.01
C GLU A 183 -23.41 -22.65 8.33
N ASP A 184 -24.67 -23.10 8.29
CA ASP A 184 -25.84 -22.28 8.61
C ASP A 184 -25.79 -21.72 10.05
N GLN A 185 -25.33 -22.53 10.99
CA GLN A 185 -25.16 -22.09 12.38
C GLN A 185 -24.03 -21.07 12.52
N VAL A 186 -22.97 -21.16 11.71
CA VAL A 186 -21.89 -20.16 11.72
C VAL A 186 -22.37 -18.85 11.07
N VAL A 187 -23.12 -18.92 9.95
CA VAL A 187 -23.74 -17.75 9.31
C VAL A 187 -24.62 -16.99 10.31
N ALA A 188 -25.39 -17.71 11.13
CA ALA A 188 -26.27 -17.13 12.15
C ALA A 188 -25.51 -16.37 13.26
N LEU A 189 -24.20 -16.55 13.42
CA LEU A 189 -23.39 -15.81 14.39
C LEU A 189 -22.99 -14.41 13.89
N ILE A 190 -22.93 -14.20 12.56
CA ILE A 190 -22.40 -12.97 11.96
C ILE A 190 -23.12 -11.71 12.49
N PRO A 191 -24.46 -11.65 12.58
CA PRO A 191 -25.15 -10.45 13.09
C PRO A 191 -24.72 -10.07 14.51
N SER A 192 -24.54 -11.05 15.39
CA SER A 192 -24.09 -10.83 16.77
C SER A 192 -22.65 -10.32 16.81
N ILE A 193 -21.76 -10.88 15.98
CA ILE A 193 -20.37 -10.42 15.86
C ILE A 193 -20.34 -8.96 15.39
N ILE A 194 -21.10 -8.62 14.34
CA ILE A 194 -21.16 -7.26 13.79
C ILE A 194 -21.75 -6.27 14.82
N SER A 195 -22.76 -6.68 15.59
CA SER A 195 -23.35 -5.86 16.65
C SER A 195 -22.37 -5.57 17.80
N GLU A 196 -21.58 -6.57 18.23
CA GLU A 196 -20.55 -6.38 19.24
C GLU A 196 -19.44 -5.45 18.73
N PHE A 197 -19.03 -5.63 17.47
CA PHE A 197 -18.05 -4.74 16.83
C PHE A 197 -18.57 -3.30 16.75
N GLU A 198 -19.82 -3.09 16.33
CA GLU A 198 -20.47 -1.77 16.33
C GLU A 198 -20.42 -1.12 17.73
N THR A 199 -20.70 -1.90 18.78
CA THR A 199 -20.69 -1.42 20.16
C THR A 199 -19.31 -0.92 20.58
N GLY A 200 -18.25 -1.67 20.27
CA GLY A 200 -16.88 -1.22 20.54
C GLY A 200 -16.47 0.00 19.72
N LEU A 201 -16.85 0.08 18.44
CA LEU A 201 -16.59 1.27 17.60
C LEU A 201 -17.26 2.53 18.18
N LYS A 202 -18.51 2.43 18.66
CA LYS A 202 -19.22 3.53 19.33
C LYS A 202 -18.48 3.99 20.58
N ARG A 203 -18.07 3.05 21.44
CA ARG A 203 -17.29 3.37 22.65
C ARG A 203 -15.99 4.09 22.32
N LEU A 204 -15.27 3.66 21.28
CA LEU A 204 -14.05 4.35 20.84
C LEU A 204 -14.34 5.77 20.33
N TYR A 205 -15.43 5.95 19.59
CA TYR A 205 -15.87 7.27 19.12
C TYR A 205 -16.19 8.22 20.28
N ASP A 206 -16.89 7.72 21.30
CA ASP A 206 -17.23 8.46 22.52
C ASP A 206 -15.97 8.87 23.30
N GLU A 207 -14.90 8.07 23.22
CA GLU A 207 -13.57 8.37 23.78
C GLU A 207 -12.71 9.28 22.87
N GLY A 208 -13.27 9.79 21.78
CA GLY A 208 -12.65 10.79 20.91
C GLY A 208 -12.09 10.27 19.60
N ALA A 209 -12.16 8.97 19.31
CA ALA A 209 -11.70 8.42 18.04
C ALA A 209 -12.49 9.02 16.87
N ARG A 210 -11.79 9.38 15.78
CA ARG A 210 -12.42 9.94 14.56
C ARG A 210 -11.99 9.25 13.27
N ASN A 211 -10.81 8.66 13.20
CA ASN A 211 -10.31 8.02 11.97
C ASN A 211 -10.22 6.51 12.15
N PHE A 212 -11.15 5.78 11.55
CA PHE A 212 -11.26 4.32 11.65
C PHE A 212 -10.75 3.67 10.36
N TRP A 213 -9.85 2.71 10.49
CA TRP A 213 -9.26 1.94 9.40
C TRP A 213 -9.54 0.46 9.65
N ILE A 214 -10.56 -0.06 8.98
CA ILE A 214 -11.11 -1.39 9.24
C ILE A 214 -10.70 -2.29 8.09
N HIS A 215 -9.96 -3.37 8.36
CA HIS A 215 -9.77 -4.44 7.39
C HIS A 215 -11.01 -5.34 7.45
N ASN A 216 -11.52 -5.73 6.27
CA ASN A 216 -12.47 -6.82 6.19
C ASN A 216 -11.76 -8.16 6.43
N MET A 217 -12.50 -9.27 6.46
CA MET A 217 -11.93 -10.60 6.67
C MET A 217 -11.19 -11.10 5.43
N GLY A 218 -9.99 -11.64 5.60
CA GLY A 218 -9.24 -12.30 4.52
C GLY A 218 -9.89 -13.60 4.01
N PRO A 219 -9.32 -14.23 2.97
CA PRO A 219 -9.85 -15.48 2.41
C PRO A 219 -9.57 -16.67 3.35
N LEU A 220 -10.46 -16.87 4.32
CA LEU A 220 -10.34 -17.90 5.37
C LEU A 220 -10.15 -19.31 4.81
N GLY A 221 -10.85 -19.65 3.73
CA GLY A 221 -10.78 -20.96 3.08
C GLY A 221 -9.43 -21.27 2.45
N CYS A 222 -8.56 -20.28 2.26
CA CYS A 222 -7.24 -20.46 1.67
C CYS A 222 -6.12 -20.70 2.70
N LEU A 223 -6.42 -20.71 4.00
CA LEU A 223 -5.43 -20.99 5.03
C LEU A 223 -5.04 -22.49 5.01
N PRO A 224 -3.74 -22.85 5.00
CA PRO A 224 -3.31 -24.25 4.96
C PRO A 224 -3.95 -25.11 6.06
N ARG A 225 -4.15 -24.57 7.27
CA ARG A 225 -4.85 -25.26 8.36
C ARG A 225 -6.31 -25.61 8.01
N ILE A 226 -7.03 -24.67 7.41
CA ILE A 226 -8.43 -24.86 6.99
C ILE A 226 -8.49 -25.92 5.89
N ILE A 227 -7.60 -25.84 4.90
CA ILE A 227 -7.53 -26.81 3.80
C ILE A 227 -7.20 -28.21 4.34
N ALA A 228 -6.23 -28.33 5.26
CA ALA A 228 -5.86 -29.62 5.86
C ALA A 228 -7.03 -30.30 6.59
N LYS A 229 -7.89 -29.52 7.24
CA LYS A 229 -9.04 -30.04 8.01
C LYS A 229 -10.28 -30.27 7.16
N PHE A 230 -10.67 -29.29 6.34
CA PHE A 230 -11.97 -29.24 5.66
C PHE A 230 -11.87 -29.44 4.14
N GLY A 231 -10.66 -29.38 3.57
CA GLY A 231 -10.38 -29.52 2.14
C GLY A 231 -10.07 -30.94 1.67
N LYS A 232 -10.45 -31.97 2.42
CA LYS A 232 -10.21 -33.38 2.06
C LYS A 232 -11.01 -33.85 0.84
N ASP A 233 -12.12 -33.18 0.56
CA ASP A 233 -12.99 -33.43 -0.58
C ASP A 233 -12.67 -32.40 -1.68
N PRO A 234 -12.06 -32.81 -2.82
CA PRO A 234 -11.70 -31.89 -3.89
C PRO A 234 -12.90 -31.13 -4.47
N SER A 235 -14.13 -31.65 -4.38
CA SER A 235 -15.33 -30.97 -4.87
C SER A 235 -15.68 -29.70 -4.08
N LYS A 236 -15.14 -29.57 -2.86
CA LYS A 236 -15.34 -28.40 -1.99
C LYS A 236 -14.27 -27.32 -2.20
N LEU A 237 -13.23 -27.64 -2.96
CA LEU A 237 -12.14 -26.72 -3.26
C LEU A 237 -12.45 -25.93 -4.54
N ASN A 238 -12.13 -24.64 -4.53
CA ASN A 238 -12.14 -23.84 -5.74
C ASN A 238 -10.91 -24.13 -6.61
N GLN A 239 -10.81 -23.48 -7.77
CA GLN A 239 -9.70 -23.64 -8.71
C GLN A 239 -8.30 -23.29 -8.14
N PHE A 240 -8.25 -22.60 -6.99
CA PHE A 240 -7.02 -22.21 -6.30
C PHE A 240 -6.69 -23.13 -5.10
N GLY A 241 -7.48 -24.19 -4.89
CA GLY A 241 -7.28 -25.13 -3.79
C GLY A 241 -7.84 -24.65 -2.44
N CYS A 242 -8.63 -23.58 -2.41
CA CYS A 242 -9.23 -23.05 -1.18
C CYS A 242 -10.61 -23.64 -0.91
N VAL A 243 -10.97 -23.81 0.36
CA VAL A 243 -12.28 -24.29 0.80
C VAL A 243 -13.36 -23.23 0.54
N THR A 244 -14.32 -23.54 -0.34
CA THR A 244 -15.29 -22.57 -0.86
C THR A 244 -16.24 -22.04 0.23
N SER A 245 -16.78 -22.92 1.09
CA SER A 245 -17.72 -22.52 2.15
C SER A 245 -17.14 -21.50 3.13
N HIS A 246 -15.86 -21.64 3.48
CA HIS A 246 -15.19 -20.71 4.40
C HIS A 246 -14.99 -19.33 3.76
N ASN A 247 -14.67 -19.28 2.46
CA ASN A 247 -14.57 -18.02 1.72
C ASN A 247 -15.94 -17.36 1.49
N ASN A 248 -16.99 -18.15 1.26
CA ASN A 248 -18.37 -17.64 1.16
C ASN A 248 -18.81 -16.99 2.48
N LEU A 249 -18.52 -17.63 3.60
CA LEU A 249 -18.81 -17.08 4.92
C LEU A 249 -18.02 -15.79 5.20
N ALA A 250 -16.72 -15.77 4.88
CA ALA A 250 -15.92 -14.54 4.98
C ALA A 250 -16.53 -13.40 4.14
N THR A 251 -17.06 -13.72 2.95
CA THR A 251 -17.77 -12.76 2.09
C THR A 251 -19.09 -12.27 2.71
N ALA A 252 -19.84 -13.16 3.35
CA ALA A 252 -21.06 -12.80 4.07
C ALA A 252 -20.78 -11.85 5.25
N PHE A 253 -19.73 -12.15 6.03
CA PHE A 253 -19.24 -11.26 7.09
C PHE A 253 -18.82 -9.90 6.52
N ASN A 254 -18.04 -9.89 5.44
CA ASN A 254 -17.56 -8.68 4.78
C ASN A 254 -18.68 -7.79 4.23
N THR A 255 -19.79 -8.40 3.81
CA THR A 255 -20.99 -7.68 3.36
C THR A 255 -21.62 -6.93 4.53
N GLN A 256 -21.86 -7.60 5.65
CA GLN A 256 -22.44 -6.94 6.84
C GLN A 256 -21.49 -5.91 7.46
N LEU A 257 -20.17 -6.15 7.43
CA LEU A 257 -19.19 -5.18 7.88
C LEU A 257 -19.16 -3.91 7.02
N ARG A 258 -19.41 -4.05 5.70
CA ARG A 258 -19.58 -2.91 4.79
C ARG A 258 -20.83 -2.12 5.14
N ASP A 259 -21.96 -2.80 5.36
CA ASP A 259 -23.22 -2.16 5.75
C ASP A 259 -23.08 -1.42 7.08
N LEU A 260 -22.41 -2.04 8.07
CA LEU A 260 -22.05 -1.39 9.32
C LEU A 260 -21.17 -0.15 9.09
N SER A 261 -20.16 -0.23 8.23
CA SER A 261 -19.27 0.90 7.95
C SER A 261 -20.02 2.09 7.34
N VAL A 262 -20.97 1.83 6.44
CA VAL A 262 -21.84 2.85 5.85
C VAL A 262 -22.78 3.44 6.90
N LYS A 263 -23.45 2.58 7.68
CA LYS A 263 -24.33 2.98 8.80
C LYS A 263 -23.59 3.86 9.80
N PHE A 264 -22.40 3.44 10.23
CA PHE A 264 -21.60 4.14 11.23
C PHE A 264 -21.20 5.54 10.74
N ARG A 265 -20.78 5.67 9.48
CA ARG A 265 -20.48 6.97 8.87
C ARG A 265 -21.71 7.89 8.80
N GLY A 266 -22.89 7.33 8.50
CA GLY A 266 -24.15 8.08 8.49
C GLY A 266 -24.60 8.54 9.88
N GLN A 267 -24.30 7.76 10.92
CA GLN A 267 -24.66 8.07 12.31
C GLN A 267 -23.68 9.04 12.98
N PHE A 268 -22.40 8.97 12.63
CA PHE A 268 -21.33 9.74 13.29
C PHE A 268 -20.63 10.63 12.26
N SER A 269 -21.13 11.86 12.09
CA SER A 269 -20.68 12.81 11.06
C SER A 269 -19.20 13.22 11.18
N GLU A 270 -18.63 13.22 12.39
CA GLU A 270 -17.19 13.45 12.58
C GLU A 270 -16.33 12.21 12.31
N ALA A 271 -16.92 11.02 12.11
CA ALA A 271 -16.16 9.78 11.91
C ALA A 271 -15.76 9.61 10.43
N ASN A 272 -14.46 9.50 10.19
CA ASN A 272 -13.90 9.05 8.93
C ASN A 272 -13.66 7.54 8.98
N VAL A 273 -14.40 6.77 8.18
CA VAL A 273 -14.31 5.30 8.16
C VAL A 273 -13.73 4.82 6.84
N THR A 274 -12.55 4.22 6.90
CA THR A 274 -11.86 3.58 5.78
C THR A 274 -12.00 2.07 5.91
N LEU A 275 -12.91 1.48 5.12
CA LEU A 275 -12.93 0.03 4.94
C LEU A 275 -11.86 -0.37 3.91
N VAL A 276 -11.09 -1.40 4.23
CA VAL A 276 -10.04 -1.98 3.39
C VAL A 276 -10.43 -3.40 3.01
N ASP A 277 -10.46 -3.66 1.71
CA ASP A 277 -10.78 -4.98 1.16
C ASP A 277 -9.55 -5.89 1.15
N ILE A 278 -9.15 -6.36 2.34
CA ILE A 278 -8.04 -7.30 2.51
C ILE A 278 -8.37 -8.66 1.89
N PHE A 279 -9.66 -9.03 1.81
CA PHE A 279 -10.12 -10.25 1.15
C PHE A 279 -9.64 -10.30 -0.30
N SER A 280 -9.97 -9.27 -1.07
CA SER A 280 -9.61 -9.19 -2.49
C SER A 280 -8.11 -9.09 -2.68
N ILE A 281 -7.41 -8.32 -1.84
CA ILE A 281 -5.94 -8.17 -1.89
C ILE A 281 -5.25 -9.54 -1.68
N LYS A 282 -5.60 -10.26 -0.61
CA LYS A 282 -5.02 -11.56 -0.28
C LYS A 282 -5.45 -12.64 -1.30
N SER A 283 -6.70 -12.62 -1.77
CA SER A 283 -7.17 -13.54 -2.81
C SER A 283 -6.44 -13.33 -4.14
N ASN A 284 -6.19 -12.08 -4.54
CA ASN A 284 -5.43 -11.77 -5.75
C ASN A 284 -3.98 -12.25 -5.62
N LEU A 285 -3.35 -12.05 -4.46
CA LEU A 285 -2.02 -12.56 -4.16
C LEU A 285 -1.96 -14.08 -4.33
N ILE A 286 -2.92 -14.81 -3.77
CA ILE A 286 -2.98 -16.28 -3.87
C ILE A 286 -3.22 -16.72 -5.32
N ALA A 287 -4.14 -16.09 -6.03
CA ALA A 287 -4.49 -16.44 -7.41
C ALA A 287 -3.35 -16.14 -8.41
N ASN A 288 -2.58 -15.08 -8.17
CA ASN A 288 -1.53 -14.58 -9.08
C ASN A 288 -0.13 -14.65 -8.46
N TYR A 289 0.09 -15.51 -7.48
CA TYR A 289 1.28 -15.57 -6.64
C TYR A 289 2.60 -15.55 -7.44
N SER A 290 2.65 -16.29 -8.56
CA SER A 290 3.81 -16.37 -9.45
C SER A 290 4.17 -15.03 -10.11
N GLN A 291 3.20 -14.17 -10.37
CA GLN A 291 3.43 -12.83 -10.93
C GLN A 291 4.13 -11.90 -9.93
N TYR A 292 4.01 -12.20 -8.64
CA TYR A 292 4.58 -11.43 -7.54
C TYR A 292 5.86 -12.05 -6.98
N GLY A 293 6.39 -13.10 -7.62
CA GLY A 293 7.64 -13.76 -7.25
C GLY A 293 7.49 -14.90 -6.24
N PHE A 294 6.28 -15.19 -5.78
CA PHE A 294 6.03 -16.34 -4.90
C PHE A 294 6.01 -17.64 -5.72
N LYS A 295 6.39 -18.74 -5.07
CA LYS A 295 6.29 -20.10 -5.63
C LYS A 295 5.22 -20.95 -4.96
N GLN A 296 4.85 -20.62 -3.72
CA GLN A 296 3.89 -21.39 -2.93
C GLN A 296 2.76 -20.49 -2.42
N PRO A 297 1.55 -20.57 -3.00
CA PRO A 297 0.42 -19.73 -2.59
C PRO A 297 -0.30 -20.23 -1.33
N ILE A 298 -0.32 -21.55 -1.12
CA ILE A 298 -1.13 -22.21 -0.08
C ILE A 298 -0.33 -23.17 0.82
N ALA A 299 0.98 -23.32 0.60
CA ALA A 299 1.82 -24.07 1.52
C ALA A 299 2.32 -23.14 2.63
N ALA A 300 2.42 -23.65 3.86
CA ALA A 300 3.10 -22.96 4.95
C ALA A 300 4.63 -23.03 4.74
N CYS A 301 5.32 -21.91 4.91
CA CYS A 301 6.79 -21.88 4.90
C CYS A 301 7.36 -22.63 6.11
N CYS A 302 6.88 -22.31 7.30
CA CYS A 302 7.24 -22.95 8.55
C CYS A 302 6.20 -23.99 8.96
N GLY A 303 6.58 -25.26 8.87
CA GLY A 303 5.65 -26.34 9.14
C GLY A 303 6.26 -27.72 9.00
N TYR A 304 5.39 -28.73 8.97
CA TYR A 304 5.76 -30.13 8.92
C TYR A 304 4.78 -30.90 8.03
N GLY A 305 5.25 -31.98 7.39
CA GLY A 305 4.44 -32.86 6.55
C GLY A 305 4.63 -32.68 5.04
N GLY A 306 5.35 -31.64 4.59
CA GLY A 306 5.67 -31.43 3.18
C GLY A 306 4.50 -30.98 2.31
N LEU A 307 4.78 -30.73 1.03
CA LEU A 307 3.77 -30.28 0.05
C LEU A 307 2.61 -31.29 -0.10
N PRO A 308 1.38 -30.83 -0.39
CA PRO A 308 1.04 -29.50 -0.91
C PRO A 308 0.82 -28.38 0.12
N LEU A 309 0.67 -28.70 1.41
CA LEU A 309 0.34 -27.70 2.44
C LEU A 309 1.50 -27.41 3.41
N ASN A 310 2.42 -28.35 3.58
CA ASN A 310 3.48 -28.30 4.59
C ASN A 310 2.97 -27.93 5.99
N PHE A 311 1.85 -28.53 6.40
CA PHE A 311 1.16 -28.19 7.64
C PHE A 311 0.65 -29.44 8.37
N ASP A 312 0.85 -29.48 9.69
CA ASP A 312 0.31 -30.50 10.60
C ASP A 312 -0.17 -29.81 11.89
N ASN A 313 -1.43 -29.99 12.26
CA ASN A 313 -2.05 -29.29 13.38
C ASN A 313 -1.54 -29.73 14.77
N ARG A 314 -0.71 -30.78 14.83
CA ARG A 314 -0.18 -31.31 16.10
C ARG A 314 1.10 -30.61 16.55
N ILE A 315 1.76 -29.89 15.65
CA ILE A 315 3.07 -29.28 15.87
C ILE A 315 3.07 -27.85 15.32
N ALA A 316 3.32 -26.86 16.18
CA ALA A 316 3.38 -25.47 15.74
C ALA A 316 4.76 -25.14 15.15
N CYS A 317 4.83 -24.09 14.34
CA CYS A 317 6.08 -23.58 13.78
C CYS A 317 7.16 -23.38 14.85
N GLY A 318 8.36 -23.92 14.63
CA GLY A 318 9.49 -23.84 15.56
C GLY A 318 9.46 -24.86 16.70
N GLU A 319 8.36 -25.59 16.90
CA GLU A 319 8.28 -26.62 17.93
C GLU A 319 8.95 -27.92 17.49
N THR A 320 9.50 -28.65 18.47
CA THR A 320 9.92 -30.04 18.35
C THR A 320 8.97 -30.92 19.15
N LYS A 321 8.35 -31.92 18.52
CA LYS A 321 7.45 -32.87 19.18
C LYS A 321 7.72 -34.30 18.72
N THR A 322 7.47 -35.26 19.60
CA THR A 322 7.47 -36.68 19.24
C THR A 322 6.15 -37.02 18.57
N LEU A 323 6.16 -37.20 17.25
CA LEU A 323 5.00 -37.66 16.47
C LEU A 323 5.26 -39.09 15.98
N ASN A 324 4.33 -40.00 16.26
CA ASN A 324 4.41 -41.42 15.87
C ASN A 324 5.74 -42.08 16.28
N GLY A 325 6.26 -41.76 17.48
CA GLY A 325 7.51 -42.32 18.02
C GLY A 325 8.80 -41.68 17.48
N THR A 326 8.71 -40.70 16.57
CA THR A 326 9.88 -39.98 16.02
C THR A 326 9.86 -38.53 16.45
N SER A 327 11.01 -38.01 16.91
CA SER A 327 11.17 -36.58 17.21
C SER A 327 11.23 -35.80 15.90
N VAL A 328 10.31 -34.86 15.70
CA VAL A 328 10.21 -34.04 14.50
C VAL A 328 10.08 -32.57 14.88
N THR A 329 10.63 -31.69 14.04
CA THR A 329 10.60 -30.24 14.22
C THR A 329 9.85 -29.62 13.05
N ALA A 330 8.93 -28.70 13.33
CA ALA A 330 8.34 -27.86 12.29
C ALA A 330 9.32 -26.73 11.95
N THR A 331 9.98 -26.82 10.80
CA THR A 331 11.08 -25.93 10.42
C THR A 331 10.64 -24.88 9.42
N PRO A 332 11.23 -23.67 9.43
CA PRO A 332 11.01 -22.68 8.38
C PRO A 332 11.54 -23.17 7.04
N CYS A 333 10.99 -22.63 5.95
CA CYS A 333 11.48 -22.85 4.61
C CYS A 333 12.78 -22.05 4.37
N ASN A 334 13.57 -22.43 3.35
CA ASN A 334 14.85 -21.76 3.08
C ASN A 334 14.72 -20.29 2.63
N ASP A 335 13.64 -19.95 1.92
CA ASP A 335 13.38 -18.60 1.43
C ASP A 335 11.92 -18.23 1.66
N THR A 336 11.67 -17.41 2.69
CA THR A 336 10.33 -16.97 3.08
C THR A 336 9.66 -16.08 2.03
N SER A 337 10.44 -15.48 1.11
CA SER A 337 9.90 -14.66 0.02
C SER A 337 9.21 -15.47 -1.08
N GLU A 338 9.43 -16.80 -1.10
CA GLU A 338 8.78 -17.70 -2.04
C GLU A 338 7.40 -18.18 -1.56
N TYR A 339 7.01 -17.90 -0.31
CA TYR A 339 5.79 -18.41 0.31
C TYR A 339 4.85 -17.27 0.70
N VAL A 340 3.56 -17.43 0.39
CA VAL A 340 2.54 -16.48 0.83
C VAL A 340 2.21 -16.67 2.30
N ASN A 341 2.13 -17.94 2.74
CA ASN A 341 1.74 -18.31 4.10
C ASN A 341 2.96 -18.70 4.95
N TRP A 342 2.98 -18.22 6.18
CA TRP A 342 4.06 -18.46 7.13
C TRP A 342 3.90 -19.80 7.84
N ASP A 343 2.83 -20.02 8.61
CA ASP A 343 2.76 -21.11 9.61
C ASP A 343 1.48 -21.97 9.54
N GLY A 344 0.67 -21.79 8.51
CA GLY A 344 -0.66 -22.40 8.38
C GLY A 344 -1.81 -21.44 8.60
N ASN A 345 -1.56 -20.30 9.26
CA ASN A 345 -2.56 -19.31 9.64
C ASN A 345 -2.19 -17.89 9.19
N HIS A 346 -0.91 -17.53 9.30
CA HIS A 346 -0.44 -16.16 9.10
C HIS A 346 0.32 -16.00 7.79
N TYR A 347 0.48 -14.76 7.36
CA TYR A 347 1.16 -14.41 6.11
C TYR A 347 2.63 -14.08 6.38
N THR A 348 3.51 -14.38 5.42
CA THR A 348 4.94 -14.02 5.51
C THR A 348 5.12 -12.50 5.44
N GLU A 349 6.27 -11.98 5.88
CA GLU A 349 6.60 -10.56 5.73
C GLU A 349 6.55 -10.14 4.26
N ALA A 350 7.02 -11.00 3.35
CA ALA A 350 6.96 -10.77 1.91
C ALA A 350 5.52 -10.57 1.42
N ALA A 351 4.60 -11.41 1.86
CA ALA A 351 3.18 -11.28 1.55
C ALA A 351 2.54 -10.05 2.22
N ASN A 352 2.91 -9.73 3.46
CA ASN A 352 2.46 -8.53 4.16
C ASN A 352 2.92 -7.24 3.45
N LYS A 353 4.14 -7.21 2.91
CA LYS A 353 4.65 -6.10 2.07
C LYS A 353 3.81 -5.90 0.83
N TYR A 354 3.42 -6.99 0.17
CA TYR A 354 2.51 -6.94 -0.97
C TYR A 354 1.17 -6.31 -0.56
N ALA A 355 0.54 -6.83 0.50
CA ALA A 355 -0.74 -6.32 0.98
C ALA A 355 -0.68 -4.82 1.32
N LYS A 356 0.37 -4.37 2.01
CA LYS A 356 0.58 -2.95 2.33
C LYS A 356 0.65 -2.07 1.08
N ASN A 357 1.35 -2.50 0.03
CA ASN A 357 1.50 -1.68 -1.18
C ASN A 357 0.15 -1.44 -1.87
N PHE A 358 -0.74 -2.44 -1.87
CA PHE A 358 -2.10 -2.33 -2.39
C PHE A 358 -3.00 -1.45 -1.51
N GLN A 359 -2.87 -1.53 -0.18
CA GLN A 359 -3.57 -0.62 0.73
C GLN A 359 -3.21 0.84 0.48
N ARG A 360 -1.93 1.12 0.18
CA ARG A 360 -1.48 2.48 -0.18
C ARG A 360 -2.14 2.95 -1.48
N ILE A 361 -2.20 2.09 -2.52
CA ILE A 361 -2.83 2.41 -3.80
C ILE A 361 -4.34 2.68 -3.65
N GLY A 362 -5.06 1.85 -2.88
CA GLY A 362 -6.48 2.08 -2.60
C GLY A 362 -6.77 3.33 -1.74
N PHE A 363 -5.77 3.85 -1.02
CA PHE A 363 -5.84 5.15 -0.36
C PHE A 363 -5.47 6.31 -1.30
N CYS A 364 -4.57 6.07 -2.27
CA CYS A 364 -4.27 7.01 -3.35
C CYS A 364 -5.51 7.32 -4.20
N GLU A 365 -6.23 6.29 -4.64
CA GLU A 365 -7.42 6.44 -5.50
C GLU A 365 -8.56 7.18 -4.78
N ARG A 366 -8.80 6.90 -3.49
CA ARG A 366 -9.81 7.61 -2.66
C ARG A 366 -9.53 9.10 -2.48
N ASN A 367 -8.27 9.51 -2.30
CA ASN A 367 -7.94 10.94 -2.16
C ASN A 367 -7.93 11.67 -3.52
N TYR A 368 -7.75 10.94 -4.62
CA TYR A 368 -7.73 11.50 -5.97
C TYR A 368 -9.13 11.64 -6.58
N LEU A 369 -10.07 10.77 -6.20
CA LEU A 369 -11.42 10.71 -6.77
C LEU A 369 -12.51 11.36 -5.91
N GLY A 370 -12.14 12.01 -4.80
CA GLY A 370 -13.13 12.37 -3.77
C GLY A 370 -13.60 11.13 -3.03
N ASN A 371 -14.28 11.33 -1.90
CA ASN A 371 -14.41 10.38 -0.78
C ASN A 371 -15.39 9.20 -1.04
N THR A 372 -15.30 8.63 -2.22
CA THR A 372 -16.29 7.77 -2.84
C THR A 372 -15.56 6.77 -3.74
N GLN A 373 -16.05 5.53 -3.75
CA GLN A 373 -15.48 4.35 -4.40
C GLN A 373 -14.56 3.48 -3.52
N ALA A 374 -15.00 2.23 -3.31
CA ALA A 374 -14.11 1.12 -3.04
C ALA A 374 -13.36 0.82 -4.35
N ALA A 375 -12.04 0.95 -4.33
CA ALA A 375 -11.17 0.72 -5.48
C ALA A 375 -11.26 -0.72 -6.00
N ASN A 376 -11.53 -0.89 -7.31
CA ASN A 376 -11.35 -2.14 -8.03
C ASN A 376 -9.85 -2.28 -8.39
N LEU A 377 -9.14 -3.11 -7.61
CA LEU A 377 -7.68 -3.27 -7.68
C LEU A 377 -7.25 -4.25 -8.80
N SER A 378 -7.30 -3.84 -10.07
CA SER A 378 -6.77 -4.66 -11.18
C SER A 378 -5.87 -3.97 -12.20
N ASP A 379 -5.61 -2.66 -12.13
CA ASP A 379 -4.81 -1.96 -13.15
C ASP A 379 -3.35 -1.69 -12.71
N THR A 380 -2.40 -2.19 -13.51
CA THR A 380 -0.96 -2.03 -13.31
C THR A 380 -0.44 -0.62 -13.65
N ARG A 381 -1.22 0.22 -14.35
CA ARG A 381 -0.82 1.60 -14.65
C ARG A 381 -1.00 2.55 -13.45
N THR A 382 -1.97 2.30 -12.58
CA THR A 382 -2.15 3.08 -11.34
C THR A 382 -1.02 2.81 -10.34
N ILE A 383 -0.42 1.62 -10.38
CA ILE A 383 0.75 1.22 -9.59
C ILE A 383 1.98 2.07 -9.93
N ALA A 384 2.15 2.47 -11.20
CA ALA A 384 3.27 3.30 -11.63
C ALA A 384 3.08 4.78 -11.27
N ALA A 385 1.84 5.29 -11.33
CA ALA A 385 1.53 6.68 -10.98
C ALA A 385 1.68 6.98 -9.48
N CYS A 386 1.38 5.99 -8.61
CA CYS A 386 1.44 6.14 -7.14
C CYS A 386 2.82 5.84 -6.53
N ASN A 387 3.76 5.28 -7.30
CA ASN A 387 5.13 5.01 -6.85
C ASN A 387 6.08 6.22 -6.96
N CYS A 388 5.59 7.38 -7.36
CA CYS A 388 6.34 8.62 -7.47
C CYS A 388 6.56 9.30 -6.11
N HIS A 389 7.14 8.59 -5.13
CA HIS A 389 7.72 9.18 -3.92
C HIS A 389 9.20 8.78 -3.85
N ALA A 390 9.98 9.45 -4.69
CA ALA A 390 11.38 9.68 -4.42
C ALA A 390 11.58 11.21 -4.42
N PRO A 391 12.54 11.76 -3.64
CA PRO A 391 12.71 13.20 -3.43
C PRO A 391 12.87 13.97 -4.75
N PRO A 392 12.81 15.32 -4.77
CA PRO A 392 12.91 16.16 -5.98
C PRO A 392 14.19 15.94 -6.83
N SER A 393 15.15 15.15 -6.35
CA SER A 393 16.33 14.67 -7.07
C SER A 393 16.09 13.44 -7.96
N SER A 394 14.90 12.84 -7.96
CA SER A 394 14.59 11.55 -8.59
C SER A 394 13.70 11.61 -9.84
N THR A 395 13.22 12.79 -10.23
CA THR A 395 12.43 12.99 -11.45
C THR A 395 13.27 12.85 -12.72
N PHE A 396 14.58 13.17 -12.65
CA PHE A 396 15.49 13.09 -13.80
C PHE A 396 15.77 11.65 -14.25
N PRO A 397 16.11 10.70 -13.34
CA PRO A 397 16.25 9.29 -13.69
C PRO A 397 14.93 8.66 -14.11
N ALA A 398 13.80 9.06 -13.52
CA ALA A 398 12.49 8.48 -13.81
C ALA A 398 12.05 8.71 -15.28
N LEU A 399 12.15 9.94 -15.80
CA LEU A 399 11.81 10.24 -17.20
C LEU A 399 12.75 9.53 -18.19
N TYR A 400 14.04 9.44 -17.85
CA TYR A 400 15.01 8.70 -18.65
C TYR A 400 14.69 7.19 -18.69
N LEU A 401 14.36 6.61 -17.54
CA LEU A 401 13.97 5.20 -17.41
C LEU A 401 12.64 4.90 -18.12
N LEU A 402 11.67 5.80 -18.06
CA LEU A 402 10.41 5.70 -18.82
C LEU A 402 10.67 5.75 -20.32
N GLY A 403 11.49 6.71 -20.79
CA GLY A 403 11.89 6.77 -22.19
C GLY A 403 12.62 5.52 -22.66
N ARG A 404 13.50 4.95 -21.82
CA ARG A 404 14.21 3.70 -22.09
C ARG A 404 13.25 2.49 -22.09
N SER A 405 12.27 2.46 -21.20
CA SER A 405 11.26 1.40 -21.14
C SER A 405 10.36 1.42 -22.38
N SER A 406 9.76 2.57 -22.71
CA SER A 406 8.93 2.72 -23.92
C SER A 406 9.73 2.42 -25.20
N GLY A 407 11.02 2.76 -25.21
CA GLY A 407 11.93 2.40 -26.31
C GLY A 407 12.16 0.89 -26.42
N ARG A 408 12.37 0.19 -25.29
CA ARG A 408 12.48 -1.29 -25.27
C ARG A 408 11.19 -1.96 -25.71
N ASP A 409 10.03 -1.47 -25.26
CA ASP A 409 8.73 -2.03 -25.64
C ASP A 409 8.46 -1.87 -27.14
N ALA A 410 8.81 -0.71 -27.71
CA ALA A 410 8.73 -0.48 -29.15
C ALA A 410 9.63 -1.44 -29.95
N GLU A 411 10.83 -1.73 -29.45
CA GLU A 411 11.77 -2.65 -30.09
C GLU A 411 11.32 -4.11 -29.99
N LEU A 412 10.81 -4.52 -28.82
CA LEU A 412 10.21 -5.84 -28.63
C LEU A 412 9.03 -6.06 -29.57
N LEU A 413 8.15 -5.06 -29.73
CA LEU A 413 7.02 -5.15 -30.65
C LEU A 413 7.44 -5.22 -32.13
N LYS A 414 8.61 -4.67 -32.51
CA LYS A 414 9.14 -4.84 -33.88
C LYS A 414 9.62 -6.26 -34.14
N SER A 415 10.12 -6.96 -33.13
CA SER A 415 10.62 -8.34 -33.25
C SER A 415 9.53 -9.41 -33.18
N VAL A 416 8.29 -9.05 -32.87
CA VAL A 416 7.16 -10.00 -32.79
C VAL A 416 6.77 -10.47 -34.18
N THR A 417 6.56 -11.79 -34.32
CA THR A 417 6.07 -12.41 -35.55
C THR A 417 4.65 -11.93 -35.87
N ARG A 418 4.46 -11.33 -37.04
CA ARG A 418 3.15 -10.85 -37.50
C ARG A 418 2.44 -11.94 -38.26
N VAL A 419 1.22 -12.27 -37.85
CA VAL A 419 0.38 -13.26 -38.52
C VAL A 419 -0.70 -12.52 -39.29
N ASN A 420 -0.72 -12.71 -40.61
CA ASN A 420 -1.64 -11.98 -41.48
C ASN A 420 -3.00 -12.68 -41.59
N GLN A 421 -3.02 -14.02 -41.55
CA GLN A 421 -4.26 -14.81 -41.58
C GLN A 421 -4.26 -15.82 -40.43
N LEU A 422 -5.34 -15.86 -39.64
CA LEU A 422 -5.43 -16.70 -38.45
C LEU A 422 -5.26 -18.20 -38.74
N LYS A 423 -5.60 -18.68 -39.94
CA LYS A 423 -5.32 -20.07 -40.36
C LYS A 423 -3.83 -20.42 -40.39
N GLU A 424 -2.95 -19.43 -40.53
CA GLU A 424 -1.49 -19.62 -40.59
C GLU A 424 -0.91 -19.94 -39.20
N LEU A 425 -1.63 -19.65 -38.10
CA LEU A 425 -1.16 -20.00 -36.76
C LEU A 425 -0.98 -21.50 -36.57
N ALA A 426 -1.88 -22.32 -37.13
CA ALA A 426 -1.76 -23.77 -37.03
C ALA A 426 -0.50 -24.26 -37.76
N GLN A 427 -0.18 -23.69 -38.93
CA GLN A 427 1.01 -24.02 -39.71
C GLN A 427 2.32 -23.58 -39.03
N LEU A 428 2.30 -22.42 -38.36
CA LEU A 428 3.46 -21.93 -37.58
C LEU A 428 3.74 -22.82 -36.36
N LEU A 429 2.69 -23.31 -35.70
CA LEU A 429 2.81 -24.21 -34.55
C LEU A 429 3.31 -25.62 -34.94
N ASP A 430 2.94 -26.10 -36.13
CA ASP A 430 3.44 -27.38 -36.67
C ASP A 430 4.92 -27.30 -37.12
N ALA A 431 5.40 -26.11 -37.51
CA ALA A 431 6.77 -25.89 -37.94
C ALA A 431 7.77 -25.59 -36.79
N GLU A 432 7.31 -24.92 -35.73
CA GLU A 432 8.13 -24.49 -34.59
C GLU A 432 7.68 -25.17 -33.28
N CYS A 433 7.83 -26.50 -33.20
CA CYS A 433 7.42 -27.28 -32.02
C CYS A 433 8.38 -27.15 -30.81
N ILE A 434 9.09 -26.02 -30.68
CA ILE A 434 10.06 -25.76 -29.62
C ILE A 434 10.02 -24.26 -29.25
N LEU A 435 9.43 -23.95 -28.09
CA LEU A 435 9.33 -22.65 -27.35
C LEU A 435 8.04 -21.84 -27.54
N PRO A 436 7.62 -21.07 -26.51
CA PRO A 436 6.44 -20.20 -26.59
C PRO A 436 6.62 -19.11 -27.66
N LEU A 437 5.83 -19.19 -28.74
CA LEU A 437 5.84 -18.24 -29.84
C LEU A 437 4.97 -17.02 -29.52
N VAL A 438 5.58 -15.84 -29.44
CA VAL A 438 4.85 -14.56 -29.30
C VAL A 438 4.52 -14.02 -30.67
N VAL A 439 3.23 -13.83 -30.94
CA VAL A 439 2.72 -13.35 -32.22
C VAL A 439 1.90 -12.09 -32.05
N ALA A 440 1.75 -11.36 -33.15
CA ALA A 440 0.78 -10.30 -33.31
C ALA A 440 -0.32 -10.76 -34.28
N ILE A 441 -1.54 -10.86 -33.80
CA ILE A 441 -2.72 -11.21 -34.58
C ILE A 441 -3.73 -10.06 -34.59
N SER A 442 -4.60 -10.02 -35.58
CA SER A 442 -5.74 -9.11 -35.59
C SER A 442 -6.99 -9.85 -36.05
N GLY A 443 -8.14 -9.43 -35.55
CA GLY A 443 -9.42 -10.03 -35.93
C GLY A 443 -10.59 -9.29 -35.27
N ARG A 444 -11.80 -9.78 -35.55
CA ARG A 444 -13.02 -9.31 -34.91
C ARG A 444 -13.37 -10.18 -33.71
N VAL A 445 -13.78 -9.53 -32.63
CA VAL A 445 -14.24 -10.21 -31.42
C VAL A 445 -15.48 -11.05 -31.71
N GLY A 446 -15.43 -12.34 -31.39
CA GLY A 446 -16.54 -13.28 -31.50
C GLY A 446 -16.70 -14.12 -30.23
N SER A 447 -17.90 -14.67 -30.02
CA SER A 447 -18.20 -15.61 -28.94
C SER A 447 -19.39 -16.45 -29.35
N GLU A 448 -19.43 -17.72 -28.93
CA GLU A 448 -20.59 -18.60 -29.10
C GLU A 448 -21.73 -18.24 -28.13
N THR A 449 -21.41 -17.58 -27.02
CA THR A 449 -22.36 -17.25 -25.93
C THR A 449 -22.21 -15.79 -25.49
N PRO A 450 -22.39 -14.81 -26.40
CA PRO A 450 -22.21 -13.41 -26.05
C PRO A 450 -23.22 -12.95 -25.00
N ILE A 451 -22.79 -12.03 -24.14
CA ILE A 451 -23.61 -11.41 -23.10
C ILE A 451 -24.51 -10.35 -23.76
N ASN A 452 -25.81 -10.43 -23.52
CA ASN A 452 -26.74 -9.37 -23.90
C ASN A 452 -26.71 -8.29 -22.81
N CYS A 453 -26.36 -7.07 -23.21
CA CYS A 453 -26.23 -5.94 -22.29
C CYS A 453 -27.61 -5.30 -22.06
N GLU A 454 -27.94 -5.01 -20.80
CA GLU A 454 -29.27 -4.56 -20.41
C GLU A 454 -29.54 -3.11 -20.81
N PHE A 455 -28.53 -2.23 -20.72
CA PHE A 455 -28.73 -0.78 -20.92
C PHE A 455 -28.34 -0.28 -22.31
N SER A 456 -27.34 -0.88 -22.96
CA SER A 456 -26.93 -0.49 -24.33
C SER A 456 -27.64 -1.28 -25.43
N GLY A 457 -28.25 -2.43 -25.10
CA GLY A 457 -28.75 -3.39 -26.08
C GLY A 457 -27.65 -4.04 -26.95
N LEU A 458 -26.37 -3.80 -26.63
CA LEU A 458 -25.25 -4.41 -27.34
C LEU A 458 -25.06 -5.87 -26.92
N ARG A 459 -24.37 -6.63 -27.77
CA ARG A 459 -23.84 -7.95 -27.42
C ARG A 459 -22.35 -7.85 -27.17
N GLY A 460 -21.91 -8.23 -25.99
CA GLY A 460 -20.52 -8.11 -25.55
C GLY A 460 -19.91 -9.43 -25.11
N VAL A 461 -18.59 -9.50 -25.13
CA VAL A 461 -17.85 -10.65 -24.56
C VAL A 461 -17.32 -10.35 -23.17
N ILE A 462 -17.15 -9.08 -22.86
CA ILE A 462 -16.82 -8.56 -21.52
C ILE A 462 -17.77 -7.40 -21.26
N VAL A 463 -18.48 -7.45 -20.13
CA VAL A 463 -19.41 -6.40 -19.69
C VAL A 463 -19.06 -6.00 -18.28
N GLU A 464 -18.91 -4.70 -18.04
CA GLU A 464 -18.72 -4.10 -16.74
C GLU A 464 -19.82 -3.07 -16.48
N GLU A 465 -20.58 -3.28 -15.42
CA GLU A 465 -21.68 -2.40 -15.01
C GLU A 465 -21.28 -1.70 -13.71
N THR A 466 -21.35 -0.38 -13.69
CA THR A 466 -21.08 0.45 -12.51
C THR A 466 -22.26 1.35 -12.21
N ALA A 467 -22.68 1.46 -10.95
CA ALA A 467 -23.73 2.38 -10.52
C ALA A 467 -23.15 3.41 -9.55
N GLU A 468 -23.29 4.71 -9.87
CA GLU A 468 -22.79 5.85 -9.13
C GLU A 468 -23.95 6.70 -8.62
N GLN A 469 -24.11 6.83 -7.32
CA GLN A 469 -25.13 7.66 -6.70
C GLN A 469 -24.67 9.12 -6.65
N HIS A 470 -25.35 10.03 -7.34
CA HIS A 470 -25.05 11.45 -7.30
C HIS A 470 -25.89 12.19 -6.26
N PHE A 471 -25.26 13.11 -5.54
CA PHE A 471 -25.90 13.94 -4.53
C PHE A 471 -25.22 15.31 -4.42
N LEU A 472 -25.91 16.29 -3.85
CA LEU A 472 -25.31 17.52 -3.37
C LEU A 472 -25.01 17.38 -1.89
N LYS A 473 -23.89 17.95 -1.44
CA LYS A 473 -23.54 18.10 -0.02
C LYS A 473 -22.99 19.50 0.24
N HIS A 474 -23.01 19.97 1.48
CA HIS A 474 -22.27 21.18 1.82
C HIS A 474 -20.76 20.93 1.89
N ASN A 475 -19.97 21.89 1.39
CA ASN A 475 -18.54 21.97 1.66
C ASN A 475 -18.28 22.73 2.97
N ASP A 476 -17.01 22.84 3.38
CA ASP A 476 -16.59 23.48 4.64
C ASP A 476 -17.01 24.97 4.76
N SER A 477 -17.37 25.62 3.65
CA SER A 477 -17.89 26.99 3.63
C SER A 477 -19.43 27.06 3.58
N GLY A 478 -20.13 25.94 3.72
CA GLY A 478 -21.60 25.89 3.69
C GLY A 478 -22.20 26.05 2.29
N SER A 479 -21.42 25.92 1.22
CA SER A 479 -21.91 25.96 -0.16
C SER A 479 -22.26 24.56 -0.66
N TRP A 480 -23.33 24.43 -1.45
CA TRP A 480 -23.68 23.17 -2.08
C TRP A 480 -22.64 22.79 -3.15
N ILE A 481 -22.09 21.59 -3.03
CA ILE A 481 -21.21 20.96 -4.02
C ILE A 481 -21.82 19.63 -4.46
N GLN A 482 -21.64 19.29 -5.74
CA GLN A 482 -22.07 18.00 -6.27
C GLN A 482 -20.97 16.95 -6.04
N ASP A 483 -21.39 15.77 -5.59
CA ASP A 483 -20.52 14.62 -5.30
C ASP A 483 -21.21 13.32 -5.77
N SER A 484 -20.47 12.21 -5.83
CA SER A 484 -21.00 10.93 -6.34
C SER A 484 -20.35 9.70 -5.72
N ALA A 485 -21.13 8.73 -5.24
CA ALA A 485 -20.66 7.49 -4.61
C ALA A 485 -20.89 6.24 -5.46
N LEU A 486 -19.84 5.45 -5.76
CA LEU A 486 -20.00 4.13 -6.40
C LEU A 486 -20.75 3.18 -5.46
N MET A 487 -21.93 2.74 -5.88
CA MET A 487 -22.80 1.79 -5.19
C MET A 487 -22.46 0.34 -5.53
N LEU A 488 -22.18 0.07 -6.81
CA LEU A 488 -22.04 -1.27 -7.36
C LEU A 488 -21.03 -1.25 -8.52
N SER A 489 -20.20 -2.29 -8.61
CA SER A 489 -19.42 -2.62 -9.82
C SER A 489 -19.51 -4.14 -10.02
N MET A 490 -20.03 -4.56 -11.17
CA MET A 490 -20.16 -5.95 -11.57
C MET A 490 -19.46 -6.16 -12.89
N SER A 491 -18.80 -7.31 -13.05
CA SER A 491 -18.04 -7.62 -14.24
C SER A 491 -18.31 -9.07 -14.66
N LYS A 492 -18.69 -9.26 -15.92
CA LYS A 492 -18.95 -10.56 -16.53
C LYS A 492 -18.07 -10.71 -17.77
N GLU A 493 -17.52 -11.91 -17.96
CA GLU A 493 -16.72 -12.28 -19.14
C GLU A 493 -17.11 -13.69 -19.56
N VAL A 494 -17.33 -13.89 -20.86
CA VAL A 494 -17.66 -15.19 -21.47
C VAL A 494 -16.51 -15.62 -22.39
N PRO A 495 -16.32 -16.91 -22.67
CA PRO A 495 -15.30 -17.35 -23.61
C PRO A 495 -15.44 -16.65 -24.97
N TRP A 496 -14.33 -16.10 -25.49
CA TRP A 496 -14.33 -15.33 -26.73
C TRP A 496 -13.05 -15.52 -27.54
N TYR A 497 -13.13 -15.18 -28.82
CA TYR A 497 -12.07 -15.36 -29.79
C TYR A 497 -11.95 -14.16 -30.73
N LEU A 498 -10.82 -14.07 -31.44
CA LEU A 498 -10.70 -13.27 -32.65
C LEU A 498 -10.98 -14.14 -33.87
N ASP A 499 -11.75 -13.58 -34.81
CA ASP A 499 -12.08 -14.17 -36.09
C ASP A 499 -11.77 -13.17 -37.21
N ASP A 500 -10.95 -13.59 -38.17
CA ASP A 500 -10.59 -12.79 -39.35
C ASP A 500 -11.24 -13.32 -40.65
N GLY A 501 -12.09 -14.34 -40.55
CA GLY A 501 -12.71 -15.07 -41.65
C GLY A 501 -11.89 -16.25 -42.17
N SER A 502 -10.62 -16.38 -41.77
CA SER A 502 -9.74 -17.50 -42.14
C SER A 502 -9.60 -18.54 -41.03
N GLY A 503 -9.74 -18.13 -39.77
CA GLY A 503 -9.64 -19.00 -38.60
C GLY A 503 -10.06 -18.29 -37.32
N ARG A 504 -9.97 -18.99 -36.18
CA ARG A 504 -10.31 -18.45 -34.85
C ARG A 504 -9.17 -18.63 -33.87
N ALA A 505 -8.89 -17.59 -33.09
CA ALA A 505 -7.93 -17.64 -31.99
C ALA A 505 -8.60 -17.21 -30.68
N TYR A 506 -8.70 -18.13 -29.71
CA TYR A 506 -9.32 -17.85 -28.41
C TYR A 506 -8.41 -17.00 -27.54
N VAL A 507 -8.98 -16.00 -26.87
CA VAL A 507 -8.22 -15.03 -26.08
C VAL A 507 -8.40 -15.32 -24.60
N VAL A 508 -7.29 -15.40 -23.86
CA VAL A 508 -7.30 -15.67 -22.42
C VAL A 508 -6.58 -14.55 -21.67
N GLY A 509 -7.21 -14.06 -20.60
CA GLY A 509 -6.61 -13.10 -19.67
C GLY A 509 -6.52 -11.66 -20.21
N ALA A 510 -7.43 -11.26 -21.10
CA ALA A 510 -7.38 -9.98 -21.81
C ALA A 510 -7.29 -8.75 -20.90
N ARG A 511 -7.91 -8.79 -19.72
CA ARG A 511 -7.86 -7.72 -18.70
C ARG A 511 -6.45 -7.42 -18.20
N GLY A 512 -5.53 -8.39 -18.28
CA GLY A 512 -4.12 -8.20 -17.91
C GLY A 512 -3.25 -7.62 -19.04
N ALA A 513 -3.82 -7.35 -20.21
CA ALA A 513 -3.06 -6.88 -21.36
C ALA A 513 -2.86 -5.36 -21.36
N THR A 514 -1.67 -4.94 -21.77
CA THR A 514 -1.34 -3.52 -21.89
C THR A 514 -2.14 -2.89 -23.03
N GLY A 515 -2.83 -1.78 -22.74
CA GLY A 515 -3.62 -1.05 -23.74
C GLY A 515 -5.07 -1.53 -23.88
N PHE A 516 -5.48 -2.55 -23.12
CA PHE A 516 -6.86 -2.99 -23.05
C PHE A 516 -7.68 -1.99 -22.24
N VAL A 517 -8.73 -1.43 -22.85
CA VAL A 517 -9.66 -0.50 -22.19
C VAL A 517 -11.06 -0.83 -22.69
N LEU A 518 -12.00 -1.04 -21.77
CA LEU A 518 -13.41 -1.27 -22.12
C LEU A 518 -14.08 0.08 -22.42
N PRO A 519 -14.63 0.28 -23.64
CA PRO A 519 -15.36 1.50 -23.96
C PRO A 519 -16.68 1.57 -23.19
N VAL A 520 -17.12 2.80 -22.89
CA VAL A 520 -18.47 3.05 -22.34
C VAL A 520 -19.49 2.82 -23.45
N ALA A 521 -20.43 1.91 -23.20
CA ALA A 521 -21.50 1.54 -24.12
C ALA A 521 -22.81 2.27 -23.81
N SER A 522 -23.15 2.44 -22.54
CA SER A 522 -24.34 3.18 -22.10
C SER A 522 -24.08 3.91 -20.80
N GLU A 523 -24.76 5.04 -20.63
CA GLU A 523 -24.73 5.86 -19.43
C GLU A 523 -26.15 6.40 -19.19
N VAL A 524 -26.80 5.93 -18.13
CA VAL A 524 -28.19 6.25 -17.80
C VAL A 524 -28.24 6.91 -16.43
N PHE A 525 -28.84 8.09 -16.33
CA PHE A 525 -29.06 8.78 -15.06
C PHE A 525 -30.53 8.68 -14.64
N GLU A 526 -30.79 8.01 -13.52
CA GLU A 526 -32.11 7.89 -12.91
C GLU A 526 -32.28 8.97 -11.83
N GLU A 527 -33.09 9.99 -12.09
CA GLU A 527 -33.36 11.06 -11.10
C GLU A 527 -34.12 10.56 -9.87
N SER A 528 -33.81 11.11 -8.70
CA SER A 528 -34.55 10.80 -7.48
C SER A 528 -35.94 11.46 -7.50
N GLY A 529 -37.01 10.67 -7.35
CA GLY A 529 -38.39 11.17 -7.34
C GLY A 529 -38.65 12.19 -6.20
N ARG A 530 -39.27 13.33 -6.54
CA ARG A 530 -39.59 14.41 -5.59
C ARG A 530 -40.79 14.05 -4.71
N SER A 531 -40.55 13.87 -3.41
CA SER A 531 -41.59 13.88 -2.37
C SER A 531 -41.42 15.13 -1.50
N LEU A 532 -42.51 15.86 -1.22
CA LEU A 532 -42.53 17.07 -0.39
C LEU A 532 -41.97 16.85 1.02
N VAL A 533 -42.06 15.63 1.55
CA VAL A 533 -41.52 15.26 2.88
C VAL A 533 -40.00 15.10 2.86
N ARG A 534 -39.41 14.77 1.69
CA ARG A 534 -37.97 14.53 1.53
C ARG A 534 -37.19 15.86 1.43
N GLY A 535 -37.76 16.87 0.78
CA GLY A 535 -37.11 18.18 0.60
C GLY A 535 -36.79 18.92 1.90
N THR A 536 -37.60 18.76 2.94
CA THR A 536 -37.37 19.37 4.26
C THR A 536 -36.31 18.62 5.07
N LEU A 537 -36.20 17.30 4.89
CA LEU A 537 -35.17 16.47 5.53
C LEU A 537 -33.78 16.68 4.91
N ASP A 538 -33.72 16.81 3.58
CA ASP A 538 -32.49 17.07 2.82
C ASP A 538 -31.83 18.41 3.22
N TYR A 539 -32.64 19.43 3.55
CA TYR A 539 -32.16 20.73 4.02
C TYR A 539 -31.57 20.67 5.43
N LEU A 540 -32.13 19.82 6.31
CA LEU A 540 -31.65 19.66 7.69
C LEU A 540 -30.40 18.76 7.78
N GLN A 541 -30.23 17.82 6.84
CA GLN A 541 -29.09 16.89 6.80
C GLN A 541 -27.92 17.39 5.94
N GLY A 542 -28.09 18.49 5.20
CA GLY A 542 -27.05 19.06 4.34
C GLY A 542 -26.65 18.16 3.16
N LEU A 543 -27.53 17.23 2.77
CA LEU A 543 -27.31 16.24 1.72
C LEU A 543 -28.58 16.08 0.89
N LYS A 544 -28.49 16.29 -0.42
CA LYS A 544 -29.62 16.22 -1.35
C LYS A 544 -29.33 15.21 -2.45
N MET A 545 -30.10 14.14 -2.50
CA MET A 545 -29.94 13.11 -3.53
C MET A 545 -30.37 13.63 -4.90
N LEU A 546 -29.51 13.49 -5.91
CA LEU A 546 -29.83 13.87 -7.28
C LEU A 546 -30.38 12.67 -8.07
N GLY A 547 -29.74 11.51 -7.94
CA GLY A 547 -30.09 10.33 -8.71
C GLY A 547 -28.98 9.29 -8.72
N VAL A 548 -29.14 8.24 -9.54
CA VAL A 548 -28.11 7.20 -9.74
C VAL A 548 -27.72 7.18 -11.21
N LYS A 549 -26.42 7.30 -11.49
CA LYS A 549 -25.82 7.12 -12.81
C LYS A 549 -25.35 5.68 -12.98
N ARG A 550 -25.97 4.93 -13.89
CA ARG A 550 -25.52 3.60 -14.30
C ARG A 550 -24.67 3.74 -15.54
N ILE A 551 -23.45 3.22 -15.50
CA ILE A 551 -22.51 3.19 -16.63
C ILE A 551 -22.25 1.74 -16.97
N GLU A 552 -22.48 1.38 -18.22
CA GLU A 552 -22.23 0.05 -18.77
C GLU A 552 -21.04 0.16 -19.75
N ARG A 553 -19.95 -0.55 -19.47
CA ARG A 553 -18.77 -0.67 -20.33
C ARG A 553 -18.73 -2.05 -20.94
N VAL A 554 -18.52 -2.13 -22.25
CA VAL A 554 -18.67 -3.38 -22.99
C VAL A 554 -17.51 -3.54 -23.95
N LEU A 555 -17.01 -4.76 -24.14
CA LEU A 555 -16.26 -5.14 -25.35
C LEU A 555 -17.24 -5.77 -26.35
N PRO A 556 -17.74 -5.02 -27.35
CA PRO A 556 -18.77 -5.52 -28.24
C PRO A 556 -18.25 -6.64 -29.14
N THR A 557 -19.11 -7.60 -29.48
CA THR A 557 -18.84 -8.52 -30.59
C THR A 557 -18.70 -7.71 -31.89
N GLY A 558 -17.83 -8.19 -32.78
CA GLY A 558 -17.47 -7.49 -34.02
C GLY A 558 -16.37 -6.43 -33.87
N THR A 559 -15.97 -6.07 -32.64
CA THR A 559 -14.88 -5.09 -32.42
C THR A 559 -13.57 -5.60 -33.02
N SER A 560 -12.92 -4.77 -33.84
CA SER A 560 -11.60 -5.06 -34.38
C SER A 560 -10.52 -4.81 -33.33
N LEU A 561 -9.75 -5.85 -33.02
CA LEU A 561 -8.63 -5.78 -32.09
C LEU A 561 -7.36 -6.36 -32.70
N THR A 562 -6.23 -5.81 -32.27
CA THR A 562 -4.90 -6.39 -32.43
C THR A 562 -4.43 -6.90 -31.08
N ILE A 563 -3.94 -8.14 -31.05
CA ILE A 563 -3.43 -8.81 -29.85
C ILE A 563 -1.99 -9.22 -30.08
N VAL A 564 -1.13 -8.90 -29.12
CA VAL A 564 0.24 -9.41 -29.04
C VAL A 564 0.31 -10.32 -27.82
N GLY A 565 0.59 -11.61 -28.03
CA GLY A 565 0.61 -12.59 -26.96
C GLY A 565 1.22 -13.93 -27.38
N GLU A 566 1.35 -14.83 -26.42
CA GLU A 566 1.89 -16.18 -26.61
C GLU A 566 0.80 -17.12 -27.14
N VAL A 567 1.13 -17.87 -28.19
CA VAL A 567 0.24 -18.87 -28.78
C VAL A 567 0.41 -20.21 -28.06
N CYS A 568 -0.70 -20.87 -27.72
CA CYS A 568 -0.71 -22.20 -27.11
C CYS A 568 -1.74 -23.12 -27.79
N CYS A 569 -1.36 -24.37 -28.02
CA CYS A 569 -2.29 -25.44 -28.41
C CYS A 569 -2.72 -26.25 -27.17
N SER A 570 -4.02 -26.49 -27.00
CA SER A 570 -4.52 -27.43 -26.00
C SER A 570 -4.85 -28.78 -26.64
N VAL A 571 -4.19 -29.86 -26.23
CA VAL A 571 -4.66 -31.23 -26.45
C VAL A 571 -5.24 -31.73 -25.12
N ILE A 572 -6.55 -31.96 -25.05
CA ILE A 572 -7.24 -32.50 -23.85
C ILE A 572 -7.38 -34.01 -24.03
N ARG A 573 -6.83 -34.82 -23.12
CA ARG A 573 -7.10 -36.28 -23.04
C ARG A 573 -8.33 -36.53 -22.18
N ASN A 574 -9.35 -37.21 -22.73
CA ASN A 574 -10.45 -37.78 -21.96
C ASN A 574 -9.97 -39.04 -21.22
N SER A 575 -10.21 -39.11 -19.90
CA SER A 575 -9.91 -40.28 -19.08
C SER A 575 -11.15 -41.15 -18.89
N SER A 576 -11.17 -42.32 -19.54
CA SER A 576 -12.02 -43.45 -19.16
C SER A 576 -11.29 -44.77 -19.43
N SER A 577 -11.43 -45.71 -18.49
CA SER A 577 -11.00 -47.13 -18.43
C SER A 577 -9.55 -47.50 -18.02
N SER A 578 -9.43 -47.89 -16.74
CA SER A 578 -8.71 -49.06 -16.13
C SER A 578 -7.59 -49.79 -16.90
N SER A 579 -6.39 -49.96 -16.31
CA SER A 579 -5.98 -51.10 -15.43
C SER A 579 -4.44 -51.27 -15.34
N SER A 580 -3.97 -51.53 -14.11
CA SER A 580 -2.78 -52.31 -13.67
C SER A 580 -1.32 -51.99 -14.10
N SER A 581 -0.53 -51.68 -13.06
CA SER A 581 0.81 -52.19 -12.67
C SER A 581 2.07 -51.95 -13.53
N ASP A 582 2.98 -51.20 -12.90
CA ASP A 582 4.41 -51.48 -12.65
C ASP A 582 5.54 -50.68 -13.35
N ILE A 583 6.39 -50.12 -12.47
CA ILE A 583 7.83 -49.80 -12.52
C ILE A 583 8.35 -48.66 -13.42
N GLY A 584 8.96 -47.66 -12.74
CA GLY A 584 10.31 -47.19 -13.13
C GLY A 584 10.46 -45.74 -13.60
N LYS A 585 11.04 -44.90 -12.72
CA LYS A 585 11.61 -43.56 -12.97
C LYS A 585 12.27 -43.41 -14.36
N ARG A 586 11.85 -42.41 -15.15
CA ARG A 586 12.71 -41.62 -16.07
C ARG A 586 12.11 -40.23 -16.32
N LYS A 587 13.03 -39.26 -16.46
CA LYS A 587 12.83 -37.82 -16.65
C LYS A 587 11.92 -37.49 -17.84
N GLY A 588 11.31 -36.30 -17.75
CA GLY A 588 10.37 -35.73 -18.71
C GLY A 588 10.71 -36.01 -20.17
N SER A 589 9.79 -36.72 -20.83
CA SER A 589 9.78 -36.99 -22.25
C SER A 589 8.33 -36.84 -22.70
N TRP A 590 8.11 -35.87 -23.58
CA TRP A 590 6.87 -35.70 -24.31
C TRP A 590 6.75 -36.85 -25.31
N LEU A 591 5.71 -37.69 -25.19
CA LEU A 591 5.38 -38.73 -26.17
C LEU A 591 4.01 -38.43 -26.81
N PRO A 592 3.84 -38.74 -28.11
CA PRO A 592 2.95 -38.01 -29.01
C PRO A 592 1.47 -38.41 -28.87
N ALA A 593 0.59 -37.43 -29.09
CA ALA A 593 -0.86 -37.60 -29.04
C ALA A 593 -1.44 -38.08 -30.38
N ALA A 594 -2.45 -38.95 -30.30
CA ALA A 594 -3.27 -39.38 -31.43
C ALA A 594 -4.25 -38.27 -31.85
N LYS A 595 -4.49 -38.19 -33.17
CA LYS A 595 -5.51 -37.34 -33.81
C LYS A 595 -6.89 -37.70 -33.27
N ASP A 596 -7.68 -36.67 -32.94
CA ASP A 596 -9.08 -36.46 -33.35
C ASP A 596 -9.49 -34.99 -33.05
N ASP A 597 -9.67 -34.24 -34.13
CA ASP A 597 -10.36 -32.95 -34.41
C ASP A 597 -10.79 -32.00 -33.27
N VAL A 598 -9.96 -30.99 -32.95
CA VAL A 598 -10.02 -29.57 -33.39
C VAL A 598 -8.87 -28.82 -32.70
N GLY A 599 -7.84 -28.46 -33.47
CA GLY A 599 -6.68 -27.68 -33.04
C GLY A 599 -7.05 -26.24 -32.65
N THR A 600 -7.60 -26.08 -31.45
CA THR A 600 -8.05 -24.78 -30.97
C THR A 600 -6.84 -23.94 -30.55
N VAL A 601 -6.48 -23.00 -31.40
CA VAL A 601 -5.39 -22.04 -31.16
C VAL A 601 -5.84 -21.05 -30.07
N ARG A 602 -5.05 -20.93 -29.01
CA ARG A 602 -5.28 -19.97 -27.92
C ARG A 602 -4.15 -18.94 -27.89
N ILE A 603 -4.48 -17.71 -27.56
CA ILE A 603 -3.53 -16.65 -27.24
C ILE A 603 -3.73 -16.20 -25.81
N GLN A 604 -2.62 -16.17 -25.08
CA GLN A 604 -2.58 -15.82 -23.67
C GLN A 604 -1.40 -14.91 -23.36
N ARG A 605 -1.31 -14.48 -22.11
CA ARG A 605 -0.18 -13.69 -21.62
C ARG A 605 1.12 -14.51 -21.74
N PRO A 606 2.17 -14.00 -22.41
CA PRO A 606 3.45 -14.66 -22.49
C PRO A 606 4.14 -14.81 -21.13
N HIS A 607 4.85 -15.92 -20.93
CA HIS A 607 5.70 -16.12 -19.75
C HIS A 607 6.79 -15.03 -19.63
N LYS A 608 7.34 -14.60 -20.78
CA LYS A 608 8.25 -13.45 -20.91
C LYS A 608 7.97 -12.74 -22.23
N GLY A 609 7.65 -11.45 -22.19
CA GLY A 609 7.44 -10.66 -23.40
C GLY A 609 6.26 -9.69 -23.32
N PRO A 610 6.02 -8.92 -24.39
CA PRO A 610 4.93 -7.95 -24.44
C PRO A 610 3.56 -8.64 -24.51
N PHE A 611 2.61 -8.22 -23.67
CA PHE A 611 1.19 -8.61 -23.78
C PHE A 611 0.35 -7.37 -24.04
N TYR A 612 -0.20 -7.24 -25.23
CA TYR A 612 -0.98 -6.08 -25.64
C TYR A 612 -2.31 -6.50 -26.24
N ILE A 613 -3.36 -5.75 -25.94
CA ILE A 613 -4.64 -5.82 -26.65
C ILE A 613 -5.04 -4.38 -26.92
N SER A 614 -5.26 -4.04 -28.18
CA SER A 614 -5.59 -2.67 -28.57
C SER A 614 -6.46 -2.65 -29.83
N PRO A 615 -7.35 -1.66 -29.98
CA PRO A 615 -7.99 -1.41 -31.27
C PRO A 615 -7.02 -0.85 -32.33
N LYS A 616 -5.81 -0.45 -31.92
CA LYS A 616 -4.77 0.07 -32.82
C LYS A 616 -3.95 -1.07 -33.41
N SER A 617 -3.52 -0.91 -34.67
CA SER A 617 -2.60 -1.86 -35.30
C SER A 617 -1.24 -1.87 -34.62
N ILE A 618 -0.50 -2.97 -34.77
CA ILE A 618 0.85 -3.10 -34.20
C ILE A 618 1.79 -1.97 -34.67
N ASP A 619 1.69 -1.51 -35.92
CA ASP A 619 2.48 -0.39 -36.43
C ASP A 619 2.14 0.94 -35.76
N GLN A 620 0.86 1.17 -35.46
CA GLN A 620 0.42 2.34 -34.70
C GLN A 620 0.90 2.27 -33.25
N LEU A 621 0.94 1.08 -32.64
CA LEU A 621 1.48 0.88 -31.29
C LEU A 621 2.98 1.19 -31.25
N ILE A 622 3.77 0.62 -32.17
CA ILE A 622 5.22 0.88 -32.30
C ILE A 622 5.48 2.37 -32.51
N THR A 623 4.73 3.01 -33.42
CA THR A 623 4.90 4.43 -33.73
C THR A 623 4.61 5.33 -32.52
N ASN A 624 3.55 5.01 -31.77
CA ASN A 624 3.19 5.77 -30.58
C ASN A 624 4.24 5.61 -29.47
N LEU A 625 4.66 4.39 -29.17
CA LEU A 625 5.71 4.13 -28.18
C LEU A 625 7.03 4.81 -28.56
N GLY A 626 7.40 4.80 -29.85
CA GLY A 626 8.58 5.52 -30.34
C GLY A 626 8.47 7.04 -30.26
N LYS A 627 7.28 7.63 -30.40
CA LYS A 627 7.04 9.07 -30.16
C LYS A 627 7.22 9.41 -28.69
N TRP A 628 6.62 8.64 -27.79
CA TRP A 628 6.73 8.85 -26.34
C TRP A 628 8.17 8.64 -25.84
N ALA A 629 8.87 7.61 -26.32
CA ALA A 629 10.28 7.37 -25.99
C ALA A 629 11.17 8.57 -26.37
N ARG A 630 10.97 9.16 -27.56
CA ARG A 630 11.68 10.38 -28.00
C ARG A 630 11.33 11.58 -27.14
N TRP A 631 10.05 11.77 -26.84
CA TRP A 631 9.59 12.88 -26.00
C TRP A 631 10.22 12.82 -24.60
N TYR A 632 10.18 11.66 -23.95
CA TYR A 632 10.81 11.45 -22.63
C TYR A 632 12.32 11.66 -22.65
N LYS A 633 12.99 11.21 -23.73
CA LYS A 633 14.43 11.46 -23.93
C LYS A 633 14.73 12.96 -24.02
N TYR A 634 13.98 13.72 -24.81
CA TYR A 634 14.21 15.17 -24.95
C TYR A 634 13.87 15.93 -23.66
N ALA A 635 12.79 15.56 -22.99
CA ALA A 635 12.42 16.15 -21.70
C ALA A 635 13.51 15.91 -20.63
N SER A 636 14.04 14.69 -20.55
CA SER A 636 15.13 14.34 -19.64
C SER A 636 16.41 15.16 -19.90
N VAL A 637 16.81 15.32 -21.17
CA VAL A 637 17.97 16.15 -21.57
C VAL A 637 17.75 17.62 -21.22
N GLY A 638 16.56 18.16 -21.53
CA GLY A 638 16.23 19.56 -21.23
C GLY A 638 16.27 19.88 -19.73
N LEU A 639 15.68 19.00 -18.91
CA LEU A 639 15.71 19.14 -17.45
C LEU A 639 17.12 18.99 -16.87
N THR A 640 17.94 18.10 -17.43
CA THR A 640 19.35 17.94 -17.01
C THR A 640 20.15 19.21 -17.30
N ALA A 641 20.02 19.79 -18.49
CA ALA A 641 20.69 21.04 -18.84
C ALA A 641 20.26 22.19 -17.92
N PHE A 642 18.97 22.26 -17.57
CA PHE A 642 18.45 23.25 -16.63
C PHE A 642 19.00 23.07 -15.21
N GLY A 643 19.08 21.83 -14.72
CA GLY A 643 19.68 21.50 -13.43
C GLY A 643 21.16 21.89 -13.35
N VAL A 644 21.93 21.56 -14.39
CA VAL A 644 23.36 21.96 -14.50
C VAL A 644 23.52 23.47 -14.49
N TYR A 645 22.65 24.20 -15.22
CA TYR A 645 22.66 25.66 -15.22
C TYR A 645 22.41 26.25 -13.82
N LEU A 646 21.43 25.73 -13.07
CA LEU A 646 21.15 26.20 -11.71
C LEU A 646 22.32 25.94 -10.75
N ILE A 647 22.93 24.77 -10.82
CA ILE A 647 24.11 24.42 -10.02
C ILE A 647 25.29 25.33 -10.37
N ALA A 648 25.57 25.52 -11.67
CA ALA A 648 26.63 26.40 -12.13
C ALA A 648 26.41 27.85 -11.70
N LYS A 649 25.17 28.36 -11.80
CA LYS A 649 24.80 29.70 -11.32
C LYS A 649 25.06 29.84 -9.83
N HIS A 650 24.65 28.86 -9.03
CA HIS A 650 24.84 28.89 -7.57
C HIS A 650 26.33 28.77 -7.19
N ALA A 651 27.09 27.93 -7.89
CA ALA A 651 28.52 27.79 -7.71
C ALA A 651 29.27 29.08 -8.06
N VAL A 652 28.91 29.76 -9.16
CA VAL A 652 29.49 31.05 -9.54
C VAL A 652 29.18 32.12 -8.49
N GLN A 653 27.93 32.20 -8.01
CA GLN A 653 27.56 33.11 -6.92
C GLN A 653 28.38 32.85 -5.65
N TYR A 654 28.50 31.59 -5.25
CA TYR A 654 29.30 31.16 -4.11
C TYR A 654 30.79 31.50 -4.26
N ILE A 655 31.37 31.24 -5.44
CA ILE A 655 32.78 31.57 -5.73
C ILE A 655 33.00 33.08 -5.68
N MET A 656 32.10 33.87 -6.27
CA MET A 656 32.20 35.34 -6.24
C MET A 656 32.10 35.90 -4.81
N GLU A 657 31.21 35.37 -3.98
CA GLU A 657 31.12 35.76 -2.56
C GLU A 657 32.35 35.35 -1.75
N ARG A 658 32.91 34.17 -2.03
CA ARG A 658 34.13 33.71 -1.36
C ARG A 658 35.34 34.56 -1.75
N ARG A 659 35.44 34.96 -3.02
CA ARG A 659 36.49 35.86 -3.50
C ARG A 659 36.39 37.26 -2.88
N ARG A 660 35.17 37.82 -2.79
CA ARG A 660 34.93 39.09 -2.07
C ARG A 660 35.34 39.03 -0.60
N ARG A 661 35.01 37.93 0.11
CA ARG A 661 35.42 37.72 1.51
C ARG A 661 36.93 37.65 1.66
N TRP A 662 37.62 36.97 0.76
CA TRP A 662 39.08 36.87 0.76
C TRP A 662 39.76 38.23 0.49
N GLU A 663 39.24 39.01 -0.46
CA GLU A 663 39.72 40.37 -0.74
C GLU A 663 39.49 41.32 0.44
N LEU A 664 38.36 41.18 1.15
CA LEU A 664 38.06 41.94 2.36
C LEU A 664 39.01 41.56 3.52
N GLN A 665 39.23 40.27 3.77
CA GLN A 665 40.19 39.80 4.77
C GLN A 665 41.61 40.31 4.49
N LYS A 666 42.05 40.31 3.22
CA LYS A 666 43.35 40.86 2.83
C LYS A 666 43.47 42.35 3.15
N ARG A 667 42.40 43.13 2.94
CA ARG A 667 42.36 44.57 3.29
C ARG A 667 42.36 44.80 4.80
N VAL A 668 41.63 43.97 5.55
CA VAL A 668 41.57 44.04 7.02
C VAL A 668 42.93 43.69 7.63
N LEU A 669 43.59 42.64 7.16
CA LEU A 669 44.94 42.26 7.62
C LEU A 669 45.99 43.33 7.28
N ALA A 670 45.91 43.94 6.09
CA ALA A 670 46.78 45.06 5.73
C ALA A 670 46.54 46.32 6.59
N ALA A 671 45.30 46.58 6.99
CA ALA A 671 44.95 47.66 7.91
C ALA A 671 45.39 47.37 9.35
N ALA A 672 45.31 46.11 9.80
CA ALA A 672 45.76 45.67 11.11
C ALA A 672 47.29 45.75 11.24
N ALA A 673 48.03 45.34 10.21
CA ALA A 673 49.50 45.45 10.18
C ALA A 673 49.98 46.91 10.21
N LYS A 674 49.19 47.86 9.69
CA LYS A 674 49.44 49.30 9.82
C LYS A 674 49.17 49.86 11.22
N ARG A 675 48.34 49.19 12.02
CA ARG A 675 48.06 49.59 13.41
C ARG A 675 49.09 49.03 14.39
N SER A 676 49.55 47.79 14.19
CA SER A 676 50.56 47.16 15.06
C SER A 676 51.96 47.79 14.96
N GLY A 677 52.26 48.55 13.91
CA GLY A 677 53.51 49.30 13.81
C GLY A 677 53.57 50.57 14.67
N ASN A 678 52.45 50.98 15.29
CA ASN A 678 52.36 52.20 16.10
C ASN A 678 52.40 51.95 17.63
N ASP A 679 52.37 50.70 18.09
CA ASP A 679 52.15 50.35 19.51
C ASP A 679 53.35 49.66 20.20
N GLU A 680 54.54 49.63 19.58
CA GLU A 680 55.79 49.13 20.22
C GLU A 680 56.62 50.25 20.87
N GLU A 681 56.03 50.98 21.83
CA GLU A 681 56.80 51.74 22.83
C GLU A 681 56.12 51.58 24.21
N GLY A 682 56.59 50.64 25.03
CA GLY A 682 56.28 50.63 26.47
C GLY A 682 56.30 49.29 27.21
N SER A 683 57.48 48.90 27.70
CA SER A 683 57.75 48.38 29.07
C SER A 683 56.97 47.15 29.58
N ASN A 684 57.54 45.94 29.56
CA ASN A 684 58.40 45.30 30.59
C ASN A 684 57.67 44.63 31.80
N ASP A 685 57.68 43.28 31.77
CA ASP A 685 58.36 42.38 32.75
C ASP A 685 57.53 41.41 33.67
N ILE A 686 58.10 40.20 33.81
CA ILE A 686 58.03 39.17 34.89
C ILE A 686 57.02 37.98 34.86
N THR A 687 57.50 36.88 34.23
CA THR A 687 57.66 35.43 34.63
C THR A 687 56.54 34.52 35.19
N GLU A 688 56.42 33.35 34.51
CA GLU A 688 56.39 31.91 34.96
C GLU A 688 55.68 31.48 36.26
N SER A 689 55.05 30.31 36.44
CA SER A 689 54.82 29.06 35.70
C SER A 689 53.80 28.22 36.52
N GLY A 690 53.11 27.24 35.91
CA GLY A 690 52.28 26.28 36.66
C GLY A 690 51.37 25.41 35.78
N LEU A 691 51.72 24.15 35.65
CA LEU A 691 51.14 23.13 34.77
C LEU A 691 49.95 22.40 35.45
N ASP A 692 48.82 22.21 34.76
CA ASP A 692 48.02 20.97 34.92
C ASP A 692 47.24 20.65 33.64
N SER A 693 47.26 19.37 33.29
CA SER A 693 46.75 18.76 32.08
C SER A 693 45.37 18.16 32.30
N SER A 694 44.36 18.62 31.56
CA SER A 694 43.33 17.77 30.94
C SER A 694 42.15 18.58 30.41
N LYS A 695 42.08 18.76 29.09
CA LYS A 695 40.86 18.53 28.28
C LYS A 695 41.12 18.87 26.83
N LYS A 696 40.96 17.85 26.02
CA LYS A 696 40.79 17.93 24.57
C LYS A 696 39.35 18.39 24.33
N ASP A 697 39.15 19.69 24.22
CA ASP A 697 38.02 20.27 23.49
C ASP A 697 38.49 21.62 22.95
N ARG A 698 38.41 21.77 21.63
CA ARG A 698 38.73 23.04 20.96
C ARG A 698 37.76 24.10 21.48
N LEU A 699 38.28 25.02 22.29
CA LEU A 699 37.57 26.19 22.78
C LEU A 699 37.10 27.02 21.57
N MET A 700 35.83 26.89 21.20
CA MET A 700 35.15 27.89 20.38
C MET A 700 35.12 29.19 21.20
N PRO A 701 35.49 30.35 20.64
CA PRO A 701 35.54 31.58 21.42
C PRO A 701 34.13 32.00 21.87
N ASP A 702 34.03 32.57 23.08
CA ASP A 702 32.81 33.01 23.79
C ASP A 702 32.12 34.23 23.12
N LEU A 703 31.98 34.20 21.80
CA LEU A 703 31.51 35.31 20.98
C LEU A 703 30.00 35.27 20.77
N CYS A 704 29.42 36.46 20.62
CA CYS A 704 28.03 36.67 20.26
C CYS A 704 27.70 35.96 18.95
N VAL A 705 26.69 35.11 18.94
CA VAL A 705 26.30 34.32 17.75
C VAL A 705 25.75 35.15 16.58
N ILE A 706 25.55 36.46 16.77
CA ILE A 706 25.04 37.38 15.75
C ILE A 706 26.17 38.17 15.10
N CYS A 707 26.88 39.00 15.88
CA CYS A 707 27.98 39.79 15.30
C CYS A 707 29.27 38.99 15.16
N LEU A 708 29.47 37.95 15.97
CA LEU A 708 30.73 37.20 16.08
C LEU A 708 31.96 38.09 16.35
N GLU A 709 31.73 39.31 16.84
CA GLU A 709 32.76 40.34 17.07
C GLU A 709 32.98 40.61 18.57
N GLN A 710 31.92 40.57 19.38
CA GLN A 710 31.95 40.84 20.82
C GLN A 710 31.59 39.60 21.61
N GLU A 711 32.14 39.46 22.82
CA GLU A 711 31.73 38.38 23.72
C GLU A 711 30.26 38.47 24.11
N TYR A 712 29.61 37.32 24.29
CA TYR A 712 28.24 37.31 24.77
C TYR A 712 28.18 37.81 26.22
N ASN A 713 27.28 38.75 26.51
CA ASN A 713 27.12 39.34 27.84
C ASN A 713 25.66 39.74 28.14
N ALA A 714 24.71 39.12 27.43
CA ALA A 714 23.29 39.35 27.59
C ALA A 714 22.53 38.03 27.78
N VAL A 715 21.79 37.93 28.89
CA VAL A 715 20.91 36.80 29.22
C VAL A 715 19.47 37.13 28.82
N PHE A 716 18.82 36.20 28.13
CA PHE A 716 17.41 36.34 27.72
C PHE A 716 16.46 35.72 28.74
N VAL A 717 15.49 36.48 29.24
CA VAL A 717 14.45 36.02 30.17
C VAL A 717 13.13 35.80 29.42
N PRO A 718 12.37 34.72 29.68
CA PRO A 718 12.58 33.73 30.75
C PRO A 718 13.43 32.51 30.35
N CYS A 719 14.03 32.47 29.15
CA CYS A 719 14.69 31.24 28.67
C CYS A 719 16.09 30.97 29.24
N GLY A 720 16.72 31.95 29.88
CA GLY A 720 18.04 31.84 30.53
C GLY A 720 19.24 31.75 29.58
N HIS A 721 19.04 31.82 28.26
CA HIS A 721 20.14 31.65 27.30
C HIS A 721 21.00 32.91 27.20
N MET A 722 22.32 32.72 27.25
CA MET A 722 23.33 33.77 27.11
C MET A 722 24.20 33.47 25.90
N CYS A 723 23.87 34.09 24.77
CA CYS A 723 24.54 33.80 23.48
C CYS A 723 24.77 35.04 22.61
N CYS A 724 24.39 36.23 23.09
CA CYS A 724 24.53 37.49 22.36
C CYS A 724 25.20 38.57 23.20
N CYS A 725 25.88 39.52 22.55
CA CYS A 725 26.29 40.76 23.19
C CYS A 725 25.07 41.68 23.38
N THR A 726 25.17 42.62 24.29
CA THR A 726 24.10 43.57 24.63
C THR A 726 23.62 44.43 23.47
N THR A 727 24.50 44.75 22.52
CA THR A 727 24.11 45.52 21.32
C THR A 727 23.23 44.68 20.41
N CYS A 728 23.62 43.45 20.11
CA CYS A 728 22.86 42.57 19.22
C CYS A 728 21.57 42.07 19.88
N SER A 729 21.59 41.83 21.19
CA SER A 729 20.41 41.36 21.91
C SER A 729 19.27 42.38 21.90
N SER A 730 19.58 43.68 21.92
CA SER A 730 18.59 44.76 21.95
C SER A 730 17.65 44.81 20.73
N GLN A 731 18.06 44.21 19.60
CA GLN A 731 17.29 44.18 18.35
C GLN A 731 16.48 42.89 18.17
N LEU A 732 16.50 41.99 19.15
CA LEU A 732 15.87 40.68 19.06
C LEU A 732 14.56 40.63 19.82
N THR A 733 13.53 40.12 19.16
CA THR A 733 12.24 39.82 19.78
C THR A 733 12.14 38.37 20.27
N ASN A 734 12.95 37.47 19.71
CA ASN A 734 12.99 36.04 20.05
C ASN A 734 14.43 35.56 20.25
N CYS A 735 14.64 34.62 21.18
CA CYS A 735 15.95 34.04 21.47
C CYS A 735 16.47 33.24 20.25
N PRO A 736 17.70 33.48 19.78
CA PRO A 736 18.25 32.77 18.61
C PRO A 736 18.39 31.25 18.80
N LEU A 737 18.55 30.78 20.04
CA LEU A 737 18.77 29.37 20.35
C LEU A 737 17.47 28.59 20.49
N CYS A 738 16.52 29.11 21.28
CA CYS A 738 15.29 28.38 21.62
C CYS A 738 14.03 28.96 20.99
N ARG A 739 14.15 30.07 20.24
CA ARG A 739 13.07 30.81 19.57
C ARG A 739 11.94 31.30 20.48
N ARG A 740 12.08 31.18 21.81
CA ARG A 740 11.14 31.75 22.80
C ARG A 740 11.21 33.28 22.75
N ARG A 741 10.06 33.94 22.90
CA ARG A 741 9.97 35.40 22.98
C ARG A 741 10.81 35.93 24.14
N ILE A 742 11.56 36.97 23.89
CA ILE A 742 12.39 37.65 24.89
C ILE A 742 11.50 38.68 25.56
N GLU A 743 11.29 38.50 26.87
CA GLU A 743 10.51 39.44 27.68
C GLU A 743 11.43 40.49 28.32
N GLN A 744 12.63 40.07 28.71
CA GLN A 744 13.64 40.96 29.29
C GLN A 744 15.05 40.50 28.90
N ILE A 745 15.95 41.47 28.78
CA ILE A 745 17.38 41.26 28.51
C ILE A 745 18.16 41.76 29.72
N VAL A 746 18.97 40.90 30.32
CA VAL A 746 19.80 41.25 31.48
C VAL A 746 21.26 41.25 31.05
N LYS A 747 21.96 42.37 31.23
CA LYS A 747 23.40 42.47 30.99
C LYS A 747 24.16 41.81 32.15
N THR A 748 25.09 40.92 31.83
CA THR A 748 25.99 40.30 32.81
C THR A 748 27.38 40.92 32.72
N PHE A 749 27.98 41.20 33.86
CA PHE A 749 29.39 41.60 33.96
C PHE A 749 30.18 40.38 34.46
N ARG A 750 31.16 39.92 33.68
CA ARG A 750 32.17 38.95 34.18
C ARG A 750 33.27 39.77 34.86
N HIS A 751 33.67 39.35 36.06
CA HIS A 751 34.82 39.91 36.78
C HIS A 751 36.12 39.29 36.28
#